data_AF-I9KLY9-F1
#
_entry.id   AF-I9KLY9-F1
#
_cell.length_a   1.000
_cell.length_b   1.000
_cell.length_c   1.000
_cell.angle_alpha   90.00
_cell.angle_beta   90.00
_cell.angle_gamma   90.00
#
_symmetry.space_group_name_H-M   'P 1'
#
loop_
_entity.id
_entity.type
_entity.pdbx_description
1 polymer ?
#
loop_
_entity_poly.entity_id
_entity_poly.type
_entity_poly.pdbx_seq_one_letter_code
_entity_poly.pdbx_strand_id
1 'polypeptide(L)'
;MVSPIGPAPGPADAAGDGSAAATVGPDMASSTTTISVSPTTVSPTTADGQPASDRSSETSGATTTSGDGASPDTSGPSLDSSGSPDFERPAVEQSSDRPSSDRPSSDRPSSDRPSSDRPSAEGPNAEGQAGDIDAGLRRGGGRRPRMRRMQSRHPVTTVPSPPPRSSSATGDESDIRAVLRIPEFRRMWIQLSLSSLGDWMGLLATTALVTQLQNSFSGQAYAIGSLLIVRLMPALILGPLAGALADRLDRRLTMVVTDVIRFGLFVSIPLIGTLEWLLIASFLVEAVTLVWAPAKDASVPHLVPRERLAAANTLSLIMTYGTAPLAAAIFTMLATISRTLGSSVSFFRDSSVDLALYFNAATFLGSAIVIWGLKGIGRAARPETGPEPGFLASITEGWRYVGQDRLVRGLVVGILGGFAGAGCVIALGRLYVEILGGGDSAYGVLFGAVFVGLAGGMAAGPKLLGDYSRTRLFGVCVTGAGITLVIVAIIPNLVIACILVVAVGAFAGVAWVTGYTLLQAEVSDELRGRTFALVQSLVRIDLLLVLAAAPALVGLIGSHGIHLWGDITVRADGVTVVLLGGGLLAVAVGLFAYRQMDERVGVAVWPELWNAMRGRKPAPRRPRHAGLFVAVEGAEGAGRSTQVELLRSWLASSGREVVVTSGSGGTVTGAGLRELLFDPSTRLHARTEALLAAADRAEHVSRVIEPALARGAIVITDRYIDSWIAFQCASRSVDAAELAVLAQWATHALVPDLTVLLDLPAELGPRRAAGGPPQLPADARDGARADAVTDTDTGTDTDTGTGAIGAEPGDGSGEEAGAELLAYRSRVRDGFRRLAQEEPARYLTVDANRPREEIHAEIRAAVASRVERRAVPLGV
;
A
#
# COMPACT_ATOMS: atom_id res chain seq x y z
N MET A 1 91.26 3.63 -14.57
CA MET A 1 91.45 4.27 -13.25
C MET A 1 90.08 4.37 -12.57
N VAL A 2 89.91 4.32 -11.25
CA VAL A 2 90.75 3.77 -10.15
C VAL A 2 89.80 3.46 -8.97
N SER A 3 89.98 2.29 -8.33
CA SER A 3 89.51 1.84 -7.00
C SER A 3 88.00 1.85 -6.59
N PRO A 4 87.56 0.87 -5.77
CA PRO A 4 86.20 0.76 -5.20
C PRO A 4 86.16 0.88 -3.66
N ILE A 5 84.96 0.80 -3.06
CA ILE A 5 84.76 0.35 -1.65
C ILE A 5 83.53 -0.59 -1.56
N GLY A 6 83.66 -1.66 -0.77
CA GLY A 6 82.61 -2.50 -0.19
C GLY A 6 83.18 -3.12 1.11
N PRO A 7 82.84 -4.36 1.54
CA PRO A 7 81.63 -5.15 1.25
C PRO A 7 81.10 -5.96 2.48
N ALA A 8 80.02 -6.74 2.28
CA ALA A 8 79.74 -8.04 2.96
C ALA A 8 79.46 -8.01 4.49
N PRO A 9 79.20 -9.17 5.18
CA PRO A 9 78.94 -10.54 4.71
C PRO A 9 77.68 -11.23 5.32
N GLY A 10 77.34 -12.45 4.84
CA GLY A 10 76.47 -13.40 5.56
C GLY A 10 75.59 -14.33 4.69
N PRO A 11 76.00 -15.60 4.43
CA PRO A 11 75.23 -16.57 3.64
C PRO A 11 74.80 -17.84 4.42
N ALA A 12 74.13 -18.77 3.70
CA ALA A 12 73.86 -20.19 4.04
C ALA A 12 72.72 -20.47 5.08
N ASP A 13 71.96 -21.58 5.00
CA ASP A 13 71.91 -22.64 3.96
C ASP A 13 70.62 -23.50 3.97
N ALA A 14 70.48 -24.35 2.94
CA ALA A 14 69.82 -25.67 2.90
C ALA A 14 68.27 -25.87 2.89
N ALA A 15 67.85 -26.63 1.86
CA ALA A 15 66.83 -27.70 1.82
C ALA A 15 65.30 -27.41 1.85
N GLY A 16 64.54 -28.18 1.04
CA GLY A 16 63.07 -28.26 1.07
C GLY A 16 62.43 -28.52 -0.31
N ASP A 17 62.04 -29.76 -0.59
CA ASP A 17 61.42 -30.22 -1.86
C ASP A 17 60.11 -29.51 -2.26
N GLY A 18 59.74 -29.61 -3.55
CA GLY A 18 58.31 -29.84 -3.89
C GLY A 18 57.74 -29.24 -5.17
N SER A 19 57.50 -30.10 -6.18
CA SER A 19 56.42 -30.01 -7.17
C SER A 19 56.21 -28.71 -7.98
N ALA A 20 56.94 -28.64 -9.10
CA ALA A 20 56.45 -28.36 -10.45
C ALA A 20 55.06 -27.70 -10.67
N ALA A 21 55.08 -26.58 -11.42
CA ALA A 21 54.38 -26.47 -12.70
C ALA A 21 55.14 -25.51 -13.63
N ALA A 22 55.28 -25.86 -14.92
CA ALA A 22 56.04 -25.05 -15.89
C ALA A 22 55.13 -24.14 -16.74
N THR A 23 55.66 -22.97 -17.10
CA THR A 23 56.03 -22.56 -18.48
C THR A 23 55.42 -23.43 -19.61
N VAL A 24 54.93 -22.89 -20.75
CA VAL A 24 55.56 -21.93 -21.68
C VAL A 24 54.50 -21.08 -22.43
N GLY A 25 54.88 -19.90 -22.94
CA GLY A 25 54.12 -19.11 -23.94
C GLY A 25 54.39 -19.57 -25.39
N PRO A 26 54.77 -18.71 -26.37
CA PRO A 26 54.98 -17.25 -26.31
C PRO A 26 54.31 -16.49 -27.51
N ASP A 27 54.85 -15.31 -27.84
CA ASP A 27 54.74 -14.57 -29.12
C ASP A 27 53.42 -13.81 -29.47
N MET A 28 53.44 -12.59 -30.03
CA MET A 28 54.57 -11.68 -30.33
C MET A 28 54.13 -10.19 -30.46
N ALA A 29 55.13 -9.30 -30.52
CA ALA A 29 55.15 -7.85 -30.85
C ALA A 29 53.80 -7.13 -31.19
N SER A 30 53.31 -6.11 -30.47
CA SER A 30 53.88 -4.80 -30.05
C SER A 30 53.91 -3.69 -31.12
N SER A 31 53.23 -2.56 -30.87
CA SER A 31 53.61 -1.18 -31.27
C SER A 31 52.54 -0.12 -30.93
N THR A 32 52.88 0.88 -30.11
CA THR A 32 52.46 2.30 -30.22
C THR A 32 53.30 3.13 -29.23
N THR A 33 53.71 4.33 -29.64
CA THR A 33 54.74 5.13 -28.97
C THR A 33 54.21 6.02 -27.85
N THR A 34 54.92 6.05 -26.71
CA THR A 34 54.77 7.09 -25.68
C THR A 34 55.77 8.22 -25.91
N ILE A 35 55.30 9.47 -25.96
CA ILE A 35 56.16 10.67 -25.89
C ILE A 35 55.84 11.39 -24.58
N SER A 36 56.88 11.73 -23.81
CA SER A 36 56.76 12.43 -22.53
C SER A 36 57.42 13.81 -22.65
N VAL A 37 56.74 14.86 -22.15
CA VAL A 37 57.27 16.22 -22.04
C VAL A 37 56.80 16.82 -20.72
N SER A 38 57.74 17.25 -19.88
CA SER A 38 57.47 17.87 -18.57
C SER A 38 57.01 19.32 -18.70
N PRO A 39 56.17 19.83 -17.78
CA PRO A 39 55.76 21.24 -17.79
C PRO A 39 56.88 22.18 -17.34
N THR A 40 56.99 23.35 -17.97
CA THR A 40 58.00 24.38 -17.69
C THR A 40 57.44 25.48 -16.78
N THR A 41 58.22 25.89 -15.77
CA THR A 41 57.94 27.05 -14.93
C THR A 41 58.30 28.38 -15.62
N VAL A 42 57.40 29.37 -15.57
CA VAL A 42 57.69 30.76 -15.99
C VAL A 42 57.04 31.75 -15.02
N SER A 43 57.81 32.75 -14.58
CA SER A 43 57.38 33.82 -13.67
C SER A 43 56.91 35.07 -14.44
N PRO A 44 56.03 35.91 -13.87
CA PRO A 44 55.88 37.31 -14.26
C PRO A 44 56.87 38.22 -13.50
N THR A 45 57.47 39.20 -14.21
CA THR A 45 58.40 40.19 -13.64
C THR A 45 57.70 41.55 -13.46
N THR A 46 58.10 42.31 -12.43
CA THR A 46 57.56 43.63 -12.05
C THR A 46 58.16 44.83 -12.81
N ALA A 47 57.29 45.78 -13.17
CA ALA A 47 57.52 47.23 -13.34
C ALA A 47 56.14 47.87 -13.64
N ASP A 48 55.76 49.08 -13.22
CA ASP A 48 56.36 50.08 -12.33
C ASP A 48 55.23 50.95 -11.71
N GLY A 49 55.51 51.74 -10.66
CA GLY A 49 54.65 52.86 -10.25
C GLY A 49 54.10 52.86 -8.81
N GLN A 50 54.87 53.44 -7.89
CA GLN A 50 54.45 53.90 -6.55
C GLN A 50 55.07 55.30 -6.30
N PRO A 51 54.69 56.05 -5.25
CA PRO A 51 53.43 56.06 -4.48
C PRO A 51 52.87 57.50 -4.31
N ALA A 52 51.68 57.64 -3.72
CA ALA A 52 51.26 58.87 -3.04
C ALA A 52 50.29 58.53 -1.88
N SER A 53 50.36 59.30 -0.80
CA SER A 53 49.62 59.03 0.45
C SER A 53 49.08 60.31 1.09
N ASP A 54 48.14 60.11 2.03
CA ASP A 54 47.90 60.92 3.24
C ASP A 54 46.75 61.96 3.23
N ARG A 55 46.14 62.10 4.43
CA ARG A 55 45.20 63.13 4.95
C ARG A 55 43.82 63.41 4.32
N SER A 56 42.79 62.94 5.03
CA SER A 56 41.95 63.71 5.98
C SER A 56 41.41 65.12 5.69
N SER A 57 40.16 65.33 6.18
CA SER A 57 39.57 66.54 6.81
C SER A 57 39.11 67.77 5.99
N GLU A 58 37.82 68.12 6.18
CA GLU A 58 37.22 69.48 6.23
C GLU A 58 37.14 70.33 4.93
N THR A 59 36.20 71.28 4.71
CA THR A 59 34.98 71.75 5.43
C THR A 59 33.96 72.46 4.48
N SER A 60 32.68 72.52 4.91
CA SER A 60 31.69 73.63 4.79
C SER A 60 31.23 74.29 3.45
N GLY A 61 29.93 74.60 3.38
CA GLY A 61 29.25 75.51 2.41
C GLY A 61 28.07 74.85 1.66
N ALA A 62 26.79 74.97 2.05
CA ALA A 62 25.89 76.16 2.08
C ALA A 62 25.68 76.80 0.67
N THR A 63 24.47 77.13 0.18
CA THR A 63 23.31 77.76 0.86
C THR A 63 22.01 77.66 -0.01
N THR A 64 20.81 77.49 0.60
CA THR A 64 19.40 77.82 0.17
C THR A 64 18.94 77.81 -1.31
N THR A 65 17.70 77.45 -1.69
CA THR A 65 16.35 77.87 -1.20
C THR A 65 15.27 76.80 -1.48
N SER A 66 14.35 76.50 -0.54
CA SER A 66 12.91 76.93 -0.47
C SER A 66 12.03 76.43 -1.63
N GLY A 67 10.86 75.79 -1.44
CA GLY A 67 10.02 75.46 -0.26
C GLY A 67 8.73 74.76 -0.75
N ASP A 68 7.63 74.46 -0.04
CA ASP A 68 7.19 74.37 1.37
C ASP A 68 5.81 73.60 1.35
N GLY A 69 5.12 73.16 2.42
CA GLY A 69 5.28 73.23 3.88
C GLY A 69 4.03 72.67 4.63
N ALA A 70 3.98 72.85 5.96
CA ALA A 70 2.85 72.62 6.90
C ALA A 70 2.41 71.18 7.31
N SER A 71 2.76 70.83 8.57
CA SER A 71 1.91 70.10 9.55
C SER A 71 1.57 71.08 10.70
N PRO A 72 0.85 70.71 11.79
CA PRO A 72 1.52 70.07 12.96
C PRO A 72 0.62 69.24 13.93
N ASP A 73 1.20 68.88 15.10
CA ASP A 73 0.58 68.58 16.42
C ASP A 73 -0.19 67.25 16.66
N THR A 74 -0.14 66.61 17.86
CA THR A 74 0.85 66.55 18.98
C THR A 74 0.58 65.33 19.89
N SER A 75 1.51 65.04 20.83
CA SER A 75 1.35 64.32 22.12
C SER A 75 1.67 62.82 22.18
N GLY A 76 2.51 62.44 23.16
CA GLY A 76 2.79 61.07 23.62
C GLY A 76 2.20 60.81 25.03
N PRO A 77 2.83 60.06 25.96
CA PRO A 77 4.19 59.48 25.94
C PRO A 77 4.22 57.94 26.22
N SER A 78 5.28 57.43 26.86
CA SER A 78 5.73 56.03 26.90
C SER A 78 6.14 55.53 28.32
N LEU A 79 6.75 54.33 28.41
CA LEU A 79 7.40 53.69 29.59
C LEU A 79 6.41 53.04 30.61
N ASP A 80 6.72 51.99 31.38
CA ASP A 80 7.81 50.98 31.39
C ASP A 80 7.31 49.73 32.18
N SER A 81 7.58 48.46 31.83
CA SER A 81 8.81 47.63 31.95
C SER A 81 8.95 46.83 33.27
N SER A 82 9.62 45.66 33.18
CA SER A 82 10.00 44.70 34.27
C SER A 82 8.90 43.82 34.93
N GLY A 83 9.28 42.63 35.42
CA GLY A 83 8.47 41.81 36.36
C GLY A 83 8.15 40.35 35.98
N SER A 84 9.15 39.45 36.01
CA SER A 84 8.96 37.97 36.06
C SER A 84 9.58 37.42 37.35
N PRO A 85 9.36 36.13 37.69
CA PRO A 85 8.10 35.40 37.91
C PRO A 85 7.99 34.97 39.41
N ASP A 86 6.96 34.21 39.83
CA ASP A 86 7.19 32.96 40.60
C ASP A 86 5.94 32.08 40.89
N PHE A 87 6.17 30.93 41.53
CA PHE A 87 5.24 29.89 41.98
C PHE A 87 4.11 30.36 42.94
N GLU A 88 2.93 29.70 42.88
CA GLU A 88 2.53 28.67 43.86
C GLU A 88 1.18 27.97 43.53
N ARG A 89 0.93 26.83 44.20
CA ARG A 89 -0.37 26.11 44.33
C ARG A 89 -0.62 25.93 45.83
N PRO A 90 -1.87 25.94 46.35
CA PRO A 90 -2.54 24.66 46.64
C PRO A 90 -4.09 24.69 46.68
N ALA A 91 -4.67 23.51 47.01
CA ALA A 91 -6.06 23.25 47.49
C ALA A 91 -7.24 23.58 46.54
N VAL A 92 -8.27 22.75 46.31
CA VAL A 92 -8.90 21.63 47.03
C VAL A 92 -9.77 22.04 48.23
N GLU A 93 -11.09 22.04 48.03
CA GLU A 93 -12.06 21.62 49.04
C GLU A 93 -13.26 20.91 48.37
N GLN A 94 -14.17 20.31 49.15
CA GLN A 94 -15.16 19.32 48.68
C GLN A 94 -16.58 19.64 49.17
N SER A 95 -17.57 18.91 48.60
CA SER A 95 -18.92 18.68 49.16
C SER A 95 -19.91 19.87 49.05
N SER A 96 -21.24 19.70 49.18
CA SER A 96 -22.02 18.49 49.49
C SER A 96 -23.44 18.47 48.85
N ASP A 97 -24.10 17.31 48.98
CA ASP A 97 -25.56 17.07 49.15
C ASP A 97 -26.64 17.33 48.07
N ARG A 98 -27.55 16.34 48.02
CA ARG A 98 -28.98 16.41 47.61
C ARG A 98 -29.82 16.19 48.88
N PRO A 99 -31.13 16.55 48.92
CA PRO A 99 -32.14 15.52 48.66
C PRO A 99 -33.50 15.98 48.03
N SER A 100 -34.34 14.97 47.81
CA SER A 100 -35.65 14.79 47.14
C SER A 100 -36.90 15.62 47.50
N SER A 101 -37.91 15.52 46.60
CA SER A 101 -39.40 15.54 46.82
C SER A 101 -40.09 16.87 47.25
N ASP A 102 -41.33 17.22 46.87
CA ASP A 102 -42.46 16.43 46.33
C ASP A 102 -43.47 17.25 45.45
N ARG A 103 -44.67 16.71 45.13
CA ARG A 103 -45.73 17.21 44.20
C ARG A 103 -46.70 18.28 44.77
N PRO A 104 -47.59 18.89 43.93
CA PRO A 104 -49.00 18.40 43.84
C PRO A 104 -49.60 18.39 42.40
N SER A 105 -50.94 18.33 42.25
CA SER A 105 -51.68 17.87 41.05
C SER A 105 -53.05 18.57 40.80
N SER A 106 -53.55 18.65 39.55
CA SER A 106 -54.97 18.30 39.15
C SER A 106 -55.40 18.68 37.70
N ASP A 107 -56.50 18.05 37.27
CA ASP A 107 -57.17 17.86 35.96
C ASP A 107 -57.79 19.04 35.13
N ARG A 108 -57.78 18.86 33.78
CA ARG A 108 -58.90 19.02 32.78
C ARG A 108 -59.49 20.43 32.45
N PRO A 109 -60.16 20.68 31.29
CA PRO A 109 -61.21 19.90 30.59
C PRO A 109 -60.92 19.53 29.10
N SER A 110 -61.97 19.42 28.26
CA SER A 110 -62.05 18.45 27.14
C SER A 110 -62.80 18.92 25.88
N SER A 111 -62.84 18.00 24.88
CA SER A 111 -63.89 17.75 23.86
C SER A 111 -63.96 18.55 22.54
N ASP A 112 -63.94 17.76 21.46
CA ASP A 112 -64.82 17.79 20.27
C ASP A 112 -64.38 18.28 18.86
N ARG A 113 -65.20 17.79 17.91
CA ARG A 113 -65.11 17.63 16.43
C ARG A 113 -65.38 18.93 15.62
N PRO A 114 -65.13 19.03 14.28
CA PRO A 114 -65.62 18.09 13.25
C PRO A 114 -64.73 17.86 11.99
N SER A 115 -65.36 17.34 10.93
CA SER A 115 -64.78 16.78 9.70
C SER A 115 -65.09 17.59 8.44
N SER A 116 -64.54 17.13 7.29
CA SER A 116 -65.08 17.24 5.92
C SER A 116 -65.42 18.62 5.34
N ASP A 117 -64.79 18.99 4.21
CA ASP A 117 -65.48 18.86 2.90
C ASP A 117 -64.56 19.01 1.66
N ARG A 118 -65.13 18.82 0.45
CA ARG A 118 -64.51 19.11 -0.86
C ARG A 118 -64.71 20.58 -1.29
N PRO A 119 -63.99 21.07 -2.31
CA PRO A 119 -64.51 20.99 -3.70
C PRO A 119 -63.39 20.54 -4.69
N SER A 120 -63.58 20.11 -5.95
CA SER A 120 -64.51 20.44 -7.04
C SER A 120 -64.35 21.85 -7.62
N ALA A 121 -64.50 22.13 -8.92
CA ALA A 121 -64.20 21.37 -10.15
C ALA A 121 -64.31 22.35 -11.32
N GLU A 122 -63.37 22.40 -12.27
CA GLU A 122 -63.58 23.12 -13.54
C GLU A 122 -62.66 22.64 -14.67
N GLY A 123 -63.17 22.68 -15.90
CA GLY A 123 -62.43 22.44 -17.17
C GLY A 123 -62.29 23.75 -17.96
N PRO A 124 -62.33 23.78 -19.32
CA PRO A 124 -62.89 22.77 -20.23
C PRO A 124 -62.06 22.54 -21.53
N ASN A 125 -62.72 21.94 -22.54
CA ASN A 125 -62.39 21.89 -23.98
C ASN A 125 -61.30 20.86 -24.42
N ALA A 126 -61.45 20.10 -25.51
CA ALA A 126 -62.57 19.98 -26.47
C ALA A 126 -62.71 18.55 -27.07
N GLU A 127 -63.89 18.28 -27.65
CA GLU A 127 -64.20 17.50 -28.87
C GLU A 127 -63.31 16.29 -29.28
N GLY A 128 -63.86 15.12 -29.66
CA GLY A 128 -65.27 14.70 -29.82
C GLY A 128 -65.38 13.35 -30.57
N GLN A 129 -66.61 12.88 -30.84
CA GLN A 129 -66.97 11.70 -31.68
C GLN A 129 -66.55 10.31 -31.10
N ALA A 130 -67.40 9.38 -30.61
CA ALA A 130 -68.83 9.03 -30.68
C ALA A 130 -69.17 7.83 -31.62
N GLY A 131 -69.92 6.86 -31.06
CA GLY A 131 -70.48 5.67 -31.74
C GLY A 131 -69.68 4.36 -31.63
N ASP A 132 -70.27 3.16 -31.62
CA ASP A 132 -71.66 2.81 -31.26
C ASP A 132 -71.79 1.31 -30.86
N ILE A 133 -73.01 0.80 -30.61
CA ILE A 133 -73.26 -0.45 -29.85
C ILE A 133 -73.51 -1.75 -30.66
N ASP A 134 -73.06 -2.87 -30.07
CA ASP A 134 -73.67 -4.23 -30.05
C ASP A 134 -73.52 -5.23 -31.25
N ALA A 135 -73.87 -6.50 -30.95
CA ALA A 135 -74.30 -7.60 -31.81
C ALA A 135 -73.29 -8.43 -32.64
N GLY A 136 -72.86 -9.56 -32.04
CA GLY A 136 -73.34 -10.87 -32.56
C GLY A 136 -72.45 -11.77 -33.46
N LEU A 137 -72.21 -13.00 -32.96
CA LEU A 137 -72.18 -14.29 -33.69
C LEU A 137 -70.98 -14.72 -34.58
N ARG A 138 -70.21 -15.68 -33.99
CA ARG A 138 -69.83 -17.01 -34.53
C ARG A 138 -68.51 -17.27 -35.31
N ARG A 139 -67.80 -18.30 -34.80
CA ARG A 139 -66.92 -19.30 -35.47
C ARG A 139 -65.58 -18.82 -36.08
N GLY A 140 -64.47 -19.27 -35.48
CA GLY A 140 -63.13 -19.24 -36.10
C GLY A 140 -62.05 -19.91 -35.21
N GLY A 141 -61.33 -20.90 -35.74
CA GLY A 141 -60.46 -21.79 -34.96
C GLY A 141 -59.27 -21.17 -34.23
N GLY A 142 -59.26 -21.33 -32.90
CA GLY A 142 -58.10 -21.82 -32.14
C GLY A 142 -56.76 -21.06 -32.16
N ARG A 143 -56.57 -20.16 -31.19
CA ARG A 143 -55.27 -19.97 -30.50
C ARG A 143 -55.51 -19.45 -29.07
N ARG A 144 -55.00 -20.15 -28.05
CA ARG A 144 -55.14 -19.72 -26.64
C ARG A 144 -54.28 -18.47 -26.38
N PRO A 145 -54.83 -17.37 -25.84
CA PRO A 145 -54.00 -16.24 -25.40
C PRO A 145 -53.15 -16.66 -24.20
N ARG A 146 -51.87 -16.27 -24.22
CA ARG A 146 -50.88 -16.63 -23.21
C ARG A 146 -51.12 -15.77 -21.96
N MET A 147 -51.51 -16.37 -20.83
CA MET A 147 -51.67 -15.63 -19.56
C MET A 147 -50.38 -14.88 -19.24
N ARG A 148 -50.47 -13.55 -19.10
CA ARG A 148 -49.33 -12.69 -18.78
C ARG A 148 -48.92 -12.94 -17.34
N ARG A 149 -47.97 -13.86 -17.12
CA ARG A 149 -47.44 -14.24 -15.80
C ARG A 149 -46.96 -12.98 -15.06
N MET A 150 -47.78 -12.50 -14.15
CA MET A 150 -47.54 -11.26 -13.40
C MET A 150 -46.45 -11.54 -12.37
N GLN A 151 -45.19 -11.31 -12.77
CA GLN A 151 -44.04 -11.45 -11.87
C GLN A 151 -44.16 -10.43 -10.75
N SER A 152 -44.45 -10.91 -9.53
CA SER A 152 -44.27 -10.14 -8.31
C SER A 152 -42.78 -9.81 -8.17
N ARG A 153 -42.39 -8.61 -8.62
CA ARG A 153 -41.08 -8.04 -8.29
C ARG A 153 -41.06 -7.72 -6.80
N HIS A 154 -40.75 -8.73 -5.99
CA HIS A 154 -40.18 -8.47 -4.68
C HIS A 154 -38.95 -7.57 -4.87
N PRO A 155 -38.79 -6.50 -4.09
CA PRO A 155 -37.55 -5.73 -4.12
C PRO A 155 -36.44 -6.66 -3.64
N VAL A 156 -35.55 -7.06 -4.57
CA VAL A 156 -34.32 -7.76 -4.20
C VAL A 156 -33.47 -6.73 -3.48
N THR A 157 -33.48 -6.78 -2.15
CA THR A 157 -32.55 -6.01 -1.33
C THR A 157 -31.15 -6.34 -1.82
N THR A 158 -30.43 -5.33 -2.32
CA THR A 158 -29.05 -5.52 -2.75
C THR A 158 -28.23 -5.91 -1.53
N VAL A 159 -27.91 -7.20 -1.43
CA VAL A 159 -26.97 -7.70 -0.42
C VAL A 159 -25.71 -6.84 -0.51
N PRO A 160 -25.24 -6.21 0.58
CA PRO A 160 -23.99 -5.47 0.56
C PRO A 160 -22.91 -6.37 -0.02
N SER A 161 -22.20 -5.91 -1.05
CA SER A 161 -21.13 -6.69 -1.66
C SER A 161 -20.17 -7.13 -0.55
N PRO A 162 -19.85 -8.44 -0.42
CA PRO A 162 -18.95 -8.90 0.63
C PRO A 162 -17.64 -8.11 0.54
N PRO A 163 -17.01 -7.76 1.68
CA PRO A 163 -15.80 -6.95 1.69
C PRO A 163 -14.78 -7.55 0.71
N PRO A 164 -14.12 -6.73 -0.11
CA PRO A 164 -13.28 -7.22 -1.20
C PRO A 164 -12.25 -8.19 -0.65
N ARG A 165 -12.30 -9.44 -1.14
CA ARG A 165 -11.48 -10.55 -0.64
C ARG A 165 -10.02 -10.10 -0.57
N SER A 166 -9.42 -10.14 0.61
CA SER A 166 -7.97 -9.97 0.78
C SER A 166 -7.29 -11.14 0.08
N SER A 167 -6.90 -10.90 -1.18
CA SER A 167 -6.27 -11.91 -2.04
C SER A 167 -5.00 -12.42 -1.39
N SER A 168 -4.95 -13.72 -1.07
CA SER A 168 -3.69 -14.38 -0.76
C SER A 168 -2.69 -14.14 -1.90
N ALA A 169 -1.40 -14.02 -1.59
CA ALA A 169 -0.36 -13.58 -2.55
C ALA A 169 -0.22 -14.43 -3.83
N THR A 170 -0.91 -15.58 -3.91
CA THR A 170 -1.07 -16.39 -5.13
C THR A 170 -2.05 -15.81 -6.16
N GLY A 171 -2.97 -14.92 -5.75
CA GLY A 171 -3.98 -14.31 -6.61
C GLY A 171 -3.41 -13.33 -7.64
N ASP A 172 -2.54 -12.41 -7.20
CA ASP A 172 -2.03 -11.29 -8.00
C ASP A 172 -1.43 -11.72 -9.35
N GLU A 173 -0.65 -12.80 -9.39
CA GLU A 173 -0.07 -13.23 -10.67
C GLU A 173 -1.10 -13.89 -11.60
N SER A 174 -2.13 -14.52 -11.04
CA SER A 174 -3.26 -15.03 -11.83
C SER A 174 -4.08 -13.88 -12.43
N ASP A 175 -4.28 -12.79 -11.67
CA ASP A 175 -5.06 -11.63 -12.11
C ASP A 175 -4.29 -10.71 -13.06
N ILE A 176 -3.00 -10.46 -12.85
CA ILE A 176 -2.14 -9.77 -13.84
C ILE A 176 -2.17 -10.51 -15.18
N ARG A 177 -2.05 -11.85 -15.15
CA ARG A 177 -2.10 -12.69 -16.35
C ARG A 177 -3.50 -12.75 -16.97
N ALA A 178 -4.56 -12.62 -16.17
CA ALA A 178 -5.94 -12.54 -16.66
C ALA A 178 -6.31 -11.16 -17.24
N VAL A 179 -5.75 -10.07 -16.70
CA VAL A 179 -5.88 -8.71 -17.25
C VAL A 179 -5.17 -8.63 -18.62
N LEU A 180 -3.95 -9.15 -18.73
CA LEU A 180 -3.20 -9.21 -20.01
C LEU A 180 -3.83 -10.13 -21.08
N ARG A 181 -4.80 -10.97 -20.71
CA ARG A 181 -5.60 -11.76 -21.67
C ARG A 181 -6.69 -10.93 -22.36
N ILE A 182 -7.12 -9.80 -21.79
CA ILE A 182 -8.12 -8.92 -22.40
C ILE A 182 -7.46 -8.19 -23.59
N PRO A 183 -7.93 -8.35 -24.84
CA PRO A 183 -7.19 -7.87 -26.01
C PRO A 183 -7.15 -6.35 -26.13
N GLU A 184 -8.18 -5.65 -25.66
CA GLU A 184 -8.25 -4.18 -25.61
C GLU A 184 -7.28 -3.62 -24.56
N PHE A 185 -7.30 -4.16 -23.32
CA PHE A 185 -6.33 -3.77 -22.31
C PHE A 185 -4.90 -4.11 -22.73
N ARG A 186 -4.66 -5.26 -23.38
CA ARG A 186 -3.33 -5.61 -23.91
C ARG A 186 -2.82 -4.61 -24.95
N ARG A 187 -3.70 -4.04 -25.80
CA ARG A 187 -3.32 -2.94 -26.70
C ARG A 187 -3.02 -1.65 -25.92
N MET A 188 -3.84 -1.30 -24.93
CA MET A 188 -3.59 -0.17 -24.03
C MET A 188 -2.24 -0.31 -23.29
N TRP A 189 -1.91 -1.52 -22.87
CA TRP A 189 -0.64 -1.86 -22.21
C TRP A 189 0.56 -1.72 -23.16
N ILE A 190 0.48 -2.25 -24.40
CA ILE A 190 1.53 -2.07 -25.42
C ILE A 190 1.76 -0.58 -25.71
N GLN A 191 0.67 0.21 -25.85
CA GLN A 191 0.76 1.66 -26.01
C GLN A 191 1.44 2.31 -24.80
N LEU A 192 0.99 2.01 -23.58
CA LEU A 192 1.56 2.62 -22.37
C LEU A 192 3.06 2.34 -22.24
N SER A 193 3.50 1.13 -22.59
CA SER A 193 4.93 0.79 -22.68
C SER A 193 5.66 1.61 -23.73
N LEU A 194 5.07 1.82 -24.91
CA LEU A 194 5.68 2.63 -26.00
C LEU A 194 5.76 4.11 -25.66
N SER A 195 4.67 4.73 -25.20
CA SER A 195 4.68 6.16 -24.79
C SER A 195 5.65 6.35 -23.64
N SER A 196 5.61 5.51 -22.61
CA SER A 196 6.49 5.66 -21.45
C SER A 196 7.96 5.46 -21.81
N LEU A 197 8.30 4.48 -22.65
CA LEU A 197 9.66 4.32 -23.18
C LEU A 197 10.11 5.57 -23.95
N GLY A 198 9.20 6.19 -24.71
CA GLY A 198 9.42 7.46 -25.39
C GLY A 198 9.64 8.62 -24.42
N ASP A 199 8.76 8.80 -23.44
CA ASP A 199 8.85 9.89 -22.46
C ASP A 199 10.20 9.83 -21.68
N TRP A 200 10.66 8.63 -21.30
CA TRP A 200 11.99 8.44 -20.70
C TRP A 200 13.16 8.63 -21.68
N MET A 201 13.05 8.14 -22.91
CA MET A 201 14.12 8.30 -23.91
C MET A 201 14.24 9.75 -24.39
N GLY A 202 13.12 10.45 -24.53
CA GLY A 202 13.04 11.86 -24.83
C GLY A 202 13.70 12.72 -23.75
N LEU A 203 13.54 12.38 -22.47
CA LEU A 203 14.27 13.01 -21.38
C LEU A 203 15.79 12.84 -21.52
N LEU A 204 16.27 11.60 -21.69
CA LEU A 204 17.70 11.31 -21.83
C LEU A 204 18.32 11.97 -23.06
N ALA A 205 17.68 11.81 -24.23
CA ALA A 205 18.19 12.30 -25.50
C ALA A 205 18.20 13.83 -25.57
N THR A 206 17.12 14.51 -25.14
CA THR A 206 17.14 15.99 -25.10
C THR A 206 18.19 16.53 -24.11
N THR A 207 18.39 15.88 -22.96
CA THR A 207 19.43 16.29 -21.98
C THR A 207 20.84 16.11 -22.57
N ALA A 208 21.09 15.02 -23.28
CA ALA A 208 22.35 14.77 -23.97
C ALA A 208 22.60 15.78 -25.12
N LEU A 209 21.59 16.06 -25.96
CA LEU A 209 21.71 17.03 -27.05
C LEU A 209 21.91 18.46 -26.52
N VAL A 210 21.19 18.88 -25.47
CA VAL A 210 21.44 20.17 -24.79
C VAL A 210 22.88 20.31 -24.31
N THR A 211 23.47 19.20 -23.84
CA THR A 211 24.88 19.19 -23.41
C THR A 211 25.83 19.33 -24.61
N GLN A 212 25.50 18.75 -25.77
CA GLN A 212 26.30 18.86 -27.00
C GLN A 212 26.19 20.23 -27.68
N LEU A 213 25.05 20.91 -27.54
CA LEU A 213 24.83 22.27 -28.06
C LEU A 213 25.51 23.37 -27.22
N GLN A 214 26.33 23.04 -26.22
CA GLN A 214 26.95 23.99 -25.29
C GLN A 214 28.45 23.73 -25.08
N ASN A 215 29.26 24.70 -25.50
CA ASN A 215 30.74 24.63 -25.50
C ASN A 215 31.40 24.89 -24.12
N SER A 216 30.63 25.24 -23.08
CA SER A 216 31.17 25.54 -21.74
C SER A 216 30.40 24.79 -20.67
N PHE A 217 31.10 24.36 -19.60
CA PHE A 217 30.52 23.63 -18.48
C PHE A 217 29.34 24.39 -17.84
N SER A 218 29.51 25.70 -17.61
CA SER A 218 28.45 26.56 -17.08
C SER A 218 27.26 26.65 -18.05
N GLY A 219 27.51 26.75 -19.37
CA GLY A 219 26.45 26.74 -20.39
C GLY A 219 25.66 25.43 -20.39
N GLN A 220 26.36 24.29 -20.31
CA GLN A 220 25.73 22.96 -20.17
C GLN A 220 24.86 22.89 -18.91
N ALA A 221 25.36 23.33 -17.75
CA ALA A 221 24.61 23.33 -16.50
C ALA A 221 23.35 24.22 -16.57
N TYR A 222 23.48 25.46 -17.07
CA TYR A 222 22.34 26.36 -17.26
C TYR A 222 21.31 25.80 -18.25
N ALA A 223 21.76 25.20 -19.35
CA ALA A 223 20.87 24.70 -20.38
C ALA A 223 20.15 23.40 -19.95
N ILE A 224 20.81 22.51 -19.20
CA ILE A 224 20.18 21.34 -18.56
C ILE A 224 19.12 21.81 -17.54
N GLY A 225 19.46 22.77 -16.66
CA GLY A 225 18.50 23.34 -15.72
C GLY A 225 17.30 23.97 -16.43
N SER A 226 17.56 24.74 -17.50
CA SER A 226 16.52 25.35 -18.34
C SER A 226 15.61 24.30 -18.97
N LEU A 227 16.15 23.22 -19.55
CA LEU A 227 15.38 22.13 -20.15
C LEU A 227 14.41 21.50 -19.13
N LEU A 228 14.87 21.28 -17.90
CA LEU A 228 14.07 20.62 -16.87
C LEU A 228 13.01 21.56 -16.27
N ILE A 229 13.32 22.84 -16.09
CA ILE A 229 12.34 23.89 -15.74
C ILE A 229 11.26 23.99 -16.83
N VAL A 230 11.67 24.07 -18.10
CA VAL A 230 10.79 24.18 -19.27
C VAL A 230 9.89 22.95 -19.42
N ARG A 231 10.34 21.75 -19.00
CA ARG A 231 9.48 20.55 -18.94
C ARG A 231 8.43 20.60 -17.83
N LEU A 232 8.79 21.09 -16.64
CA LEU A 232 7.88 21.11 -15.48
C LEU A 232 6.86 22.26 -15.56
N MET A 233 7.23 23.38 -16.19
CA MET A 233 6.42 24.60 -16.28
C MET A 233 5.02 24.43 -16.92
N PRO A 234 4.83 23.72 -18.06
CA PRO A 234 3.50 23.47 -18.61
C PRO A 234 2.53 22.88 -17.60
N ALA A 235 2.97 21.93 -16.79
CA ALA A 235 2.12 21.22 -15.85
C ALA A 235 1.59 22.12 -14.72
N LEU A 236 2.36 23.13 -14.34
CA LEU A 236 1.99 24.13 -13.33
C LEU A 236 0.97 25.15 -13.87
N ILE A 237 1.14 25.58 -15.12
CA ILE A 237 0.33 26.65 -15.74
C ILE A 237 -0.95 26.10 -16.40
N LEU A 238 -0.82 24.98 -17.13
CA LEU A 238 -1.85 24.44 -18.03
C LEU A 238 -2.56 23.20 -17.49
N GLY A 239 -2.07 22.58 -16.40
CA GLY A 239 -2.66 21.38 -15.79
C GLY A 239 -4.18 21.42 -15.57
N PRO A 240 -4.77 22.52 -15.03
CA PRO A 240 -6.21 22.62 -14.81
C PRO A 240 -7.01 22.71 -16.12
N LEU A 241 -6.47 23.44 -17.10
CA LEU A 241 -7.06 23.59 -18.42
C LEU A 241 -7.01 22.26 -19.20
N ALA A 242 -5.94 21.49 -19.05
CA ALA A 242 -5.77 20.19 -19.70
C ALA A 242 -6.81 19.15 -19.24
N GLY A 243 -7.18 19.14 -17.95
CA GLY A 243 -8.28 18.32 -17.44
C GLY A 243 -9.63 18.70 -18.07
N ALA A 244 -10.04 19.96 -17.90
CA ALA A 244 -11.30 20.48 -18.43
C ALA A 244 -11.41 20.42 -19.97
N LEU A 245 -10.28 20.33 -20.68
CA LEU A 245 -10.21 20.06 -22.12
C LEU A 245 -10.35 18.56 -22.42
N ALA A 246 -9.65 17.68 -21.70
CA ALA A 246 -9.70 16.24 -21.89
C ALA A 246 -11.12 15.67 -21.70
N ASP A 247 -11.89 16.18 -20.74
CA ASP A 247 -13.28 15.77 -20.47
C ASP A 247 -14.27 16.18 -21.58
N ARG A 248 -13.91 17.14 -22.44
CA ARG A 248 -14.73 17.60 -23.56
C ARG A 248 -14.39 16.94 -24.90
N LEU A 249 -13.22 16.32 -25.00
CA LEU A 249 -12.72 15.70 -26.22
C LEU A 249 -13.03 14.19 -26.27
N ASP A 250 -12.89 13.59 -27.45
CA ASP A 250 -12.94 12.13 -27.56
C ASP A 250 -11.60 11.55 -27.08
N ARG A 251 -11.64 10.78 -25.98
CA ARG A 251 -10.46 10.20 -25.31
C ARG A 251 -9.50 9.48 -26.27
N ARG A 252 -10.03 8.73 -27.25
CA ARG A 252 -9.22 8.00 -28.23
C ARG A 252 -8.56 8.98 -29.21
N LEU A 253 -9.31 9.95 -29.72
CA LEU A 253 -8.76 10.96 -30.63
C LEU A 253 -7.70 11.83 -29.94
N THR A 254 -7.93 12.25 -28.68
CA THR A 254 -6.97 13.01 -27.87
C THR A 254 -5.63 12.29 -27.75
N MET A 255 -5.63 11.00 -27.40
CA MET A 255 -4.39 10.24 -27.26
C MET A 255 -3.66 10.06 -28.60
N VAL A 256 -4.38 9.77 -29.70
CA VAL A 256 -3.77 9.68 -31.05
C VAL A 256 -3.16 11.02 -31.47
N VAL A 257 -3.92 12.12 -31.37
CA VAL A 257 -3.47 13.45 -31.83
C VAL A 257 -2.29 13.94 -31.00
N THR A 258 -2.30 13.72 -29.68
CA THR A 258 -1.16 14.01 -28.81
C THR A 258 0.09 13.28 -29.27
N ASP A 259 0.01 11.97 -29.49
CA ASP A 259 1.20 11.18 -29.81
C ASP A 259 1.72 11.46 -31.24
N VAL A 260 0.84 11.82 -32.19
CA VAL A 260 1.24 12.33 -33.51
C VAL A 260 1.92 13.71 -33.42
N ILE A 261 1.46 14.60 -32.54
CA ILE A 261 2.12 15.89 -32.28
C ILE A 261 3.49 15.67 -31.62
N ARG A 262 3.59 14.78 -30.61
CA ARG A 262 4.88 14.42 -29.99
C ARG A 262 5.87 13.84 -31.01
N PHE A 263 5.42 12.96 -31.92
CA PHE A 263 6.23 12.46 -33.04
C PHE A 263 6.79 13.62 -33.90
N GLY A 264 5.92 14.53 -34.37
CA GLY A 264 6.35 15.67 -35.19
C GLY A 264 7.34 16.59 -34.48
N LEU A 265 7.10 16.89 -33.20
CA LEU A 265 8.00 17.71 -32.38
C LEU A 265 9.35 17.03 -32.17
N PHE A 266 9.40 15.75 -31.80
CA PHE A 266 10.68 15.04 -31.62
C PHE A 266 11.46 14.84 -32.92
N VAL A 267 10.79 14.70 -34.08
CA VAL A 267 11.47 14.74 -35.41
C VAL A 267 12.05 16.12 -35.70
N SER A 268 11.39 17.21 -35.29
CA SER A 268 11.84 18.57 -35.58
C SER A 268 13.08 19.01 -34.79
N ILE A 269 13.34 18.43 -33.61
CA ILE A 269 14.48 18.79 -32.75
C ILE A 269 15.83 18.59 -33.46
N PRO A 270 16.19 17.38 -33.94
CA PRO A 270 17.46 17.16 -34.64
C PRO A 270 17.49 17.82 -36.03
N LEU A 271 16.34 18.03 -36.69
CA LEU A 271 16.28 18.70 -38.00
C LEU A 271 16.57 20.21 -37.94
N ILE A 272 16.32 20.86 -36.80
CA ILE A 272 16.59 22.29 -36.59
C ILE A 272 17.89 22.51 -35.80
N GLY A 273 18.22 21.61 -34.87
CA GLY A 273 19.54 21.56 -34.23
C GLY A 273 19.89 22.73 -33.30
N THR A 274 18.97 23.66 -32.99
CA THR A 274 19.25 24.80 -32.09
C THR A 274 18.70 24.58 -30.67
N LEU A 275 19.34 25.21 -29.68
CA LEU A 275 18.95 25.10 -28.27
C LEU A 275 17.58 25.73 -28.01
N GLU A 276 17.29 26.86 -28.64
CA GLU A 276 16.02 27.59 -28.52
C GLU A 276 14.87 26.71 -29.02
N TRP A 277 15.03 26.08 -30.18
CA TRP A 277 14.02 25.17 -30.71
C TRP A 277 13.87 23.91 -29.86
N LEU A 278 14.97 23.32 -29.36
CA LEU A 278 14.92 22.17 -28.46
C LEU A 278 14.09 22.49 -27.20
N LEU A 279 14.29 23.66 -26.59
CA LEU A 279 13.52 24.11 -25.44
C LEU A 279 12.04 24.35 -25.80
N ILE A 280 11.75 25.04 -26.91
CA ILE A 280 10.37 25.28 -27.38
C ILE A 280 9.64 23.95 -27.68
N ALA A 281 10.27 23.04 -28.42
CA ALA A 281 9.71 21.72 -28.73
C ALA A 281 9.50 20.89 -27.45
N SER A 282 10.41 20.97 -26.48
CA SER A 282 10.24 20.30 -25.18
C SER A 282 9.06 20.87 -24.39
N PHE A 283 8.88 22.19 -24.35
CA PHE A 283 7.71 22.84 -23.75
C PHE A 283 6.41 22.33 -24.41
N LEU A 284 6.37 22.31 -25.74
CA LEU A 284 5.20 21.90 -26.52
C LEU A 284 4.88 20.40 -26.37
N VAL A 285 5.90 19.54 -26.30
CA VAL A 285 5.73 18.11 -26.01
C VAL A 285 5.03 17.95 -24.66
N GLU A 286 5.60 18.50 -23.58
CA GLU A 286 5.04 18.31 -22.24
C GLU A 286 3.66 18.98 -22.08
N ALA A 287 3.44 20.14 -22.70
CA ALA A 287 2.13 20.81 -22.70
C ALA A 287 1.03 19.95 -23.33
N VAL A 288 1.33 19.26 -24.43
CA VAL A 288 0.37 18.37 -25.12
C VAL A 288 0.22 17.04 -24.36
N THR A 289 1.27 16.54 -23.69
CA THR A 289 1.22 15.38 -22.76
C THR A 289 0.18 15.56 -21.64
N LEU A 290 -0.08 16.78 -21.17
CA LEU A 290 -1.04 17.03 -20.08
C LEU A 290 -2.47 16.57 -20.39
N VAL A 291 -2.90 16.63 -21.66
CA VAL A 291 -4.26 16.25 -22.07
C VAL A 291 -4.39 14.73 -22.26
N TRP A 292 -3.27 14.03 -22.44
CA TRP A 292 -3.20 12.59 -22.66
C TRP A 292 -3.39 11.79 -21.37
N ALA A 293 -2.84 12.24 -20.24
CA ALA A 293 -2.93 11.50 -18.98
C ALA A 293 -4.38 11.33 -18.47
N PRO A 294 -5.24 12.38 -18.40
CA PRO A 294 -6.65 12.21 -18.04
C PRO A 294 -7.41 11.33 -19.03
N ALA A 295 -7.13 11.44 -20.33
CA ALA A 295 -7.75 10.60 -21.36
C ALA A 295 -7.38 9.11 -21.19
N LYS A 296 -6.13 8.81 -20.80
CA LYS A 296 -5.64 7.47 -20.46
C LYS A 296 -6.31 6.95 -19.18
N ASP A 297 -6.30 7.73 -18.09
CA ASP A 297 -6.86 7.33 -16.79
C ASP A 297 -8.37 7.11 -16.85
N ALA A 298 -9.11 7.95 -17.57
CA ALA A 298 -10.54 7.77 -17.81
C ALA A 298 -10.87 6.58 -18.75
N SER A 299 -9.88 6.03 -19.46
CA SER A 299 -10.07 4.88 -20.35
C SER A 299 -9.92 3.54 -19.63
N VAL A 300 -8.93 3.37 -18.74
CA VAL A 300 -8.63 2.08 -18.08
C VAL A 300 -9.86 1.43 -17.40
N PRO A 301 -10.72 2.14 -16.64
CA PRO A 301 -11.91 1.55 -16.01
C PRO A 301 -12.97 0.98 -16.96
N HIS A 302 -12.89 1.30 -18.26
CA HIS A 302 -13.80 0.79 -19.29
C HIS A 302 -13.24 -0.42 -20.03
N LEU A 303 -11.96 -0.78 -19.80
CA LEU A 303 -11.25 -1.88 -20.47
C LEU A 303 -11.13 -3.14 -19.61
N VAL A 304 -11.39 -3.06 -18.30
CA VAL A 304 -11.13 -4.13 -17.33
C VAL A 304 -12.30 -4.21 -16.33
N PRO A 305 -12.77 -5.41 -15.94
CA PRO A 305 -13.79 -5.57 -14.89
C PRO A 305 -13.38 -4.92 -13.56
N ARG A 306 -14.36 -4.44 -12.78
CA ARG A 306 -14.13 -3.66 -11.54
C ARG A 306 -13.25 -4.39 -10.52
N GLU A 307 -13.40 -5.70 -10.47
CA GLU A 307 -12.70 -6.63 -9.59
C GLU A 307 -11.18 -6.70 -9.88
N ARG A 308 -10.76 -6.28 -11.07
CA ARG A 308 -9.38 -6.34 -11.57
C ARG A 308 -8.73 -4.98 -11.80
N LEU A 309 -9.40 -3.89 -11.46
CA LEU A 309 -8.85 -2.53 -11.64
C LEU A 309 -7.58 -2.29 -10.82
N ALA A 310 -7.44 -2.91 -9.65
CA ALA A 310 -6.21 -2.86 -8.85
C ALA A 310 -5.01 -3.45 -9.62
N ALA A 311 -5.16 -4.66 -10.19
CA ALA A 311 -4.12 -5.30 -10.99
C ALA A 311 -3.78 -4.50 -12.27
N ALA A 312 -4.81 -3.93 -12.93
CA ALA A 312 -4.63 -3.07 -14.09
C ALA A 312 -3.85 -1.78 -13.75
N ASN A 313 -4.21 -1.09 -12.65
CA ASN A 313 -3.53 0.11 -12.18
C ASN A 313 -2.07 -0.18 -11.79
N THR A 314 -1.82 -1.25 -11.02
CA THR A 314 -0.46 -1.68 -10.65
C THR A 314 0.40 -1.98 -11.88
N LEU A 315 -0.15 -2.70 -12.87
CA LEU A 315 0.57 -2.98 -14.11
C LEU A 315 0.83 -1.71 -14.94
N SER A 316 -0.11 -0.75 -14.94
CA SER A 316 0.09 0.57 -15.57
C SER A 316 1.15 1.42 -14.87
N LEU A 317 1.23 1.38 -13.54
CA LEU A 317 2.30 2.01 -12.76
C LEU A 317 3.66 1.41 -13.11
N ILE A 318 3.77 0.07 -13.14
CA ILE A 318 5.02 -0.63 -13.49
C ILE A 318 5.46 -0.27 -14.91
N MET A 319 4.55 -0.12 -15.89
CA MET A 319 4.94 0.35 -17.23
C MET A 319 5.34 1.83 -17.27
N THR A 320 4.72 2.70 -16.47
CA THR A 320 5.00 4.15 -16.46
C THR A 320 6.41 4.48 -15.95
N TYR A 321 6.94 3.68 -15.02
CA TYR A 321 8.23 3.94 -14.36
C TYR A 321 9.30 2.86 -14.60
N GLY A 322 8.91 1.61 -14.85
CA GLY A 322 9.82 0.47 -15.05
C GLY A 322 10.45 0.37 -16.44
N THR A 323 10.02 1.21 -17.39
CA THR A 323 10.62 1.37 -18.73
C THR A 323 11.90 2.21 -18.70
N ALA A 324 12.15 3.01 -17.66
CA ALA A 324 13.30 3.93 -17.59
C ALA A 324 14.69 3.24 -17.73
N PRO A 325 14.97 2.08 -17.11
CA PRO A 325 16.24 1.36 -17.34
C PRO A 325 16.38 0.85 -18.78
N LEU A 326 15.26 0.44 -19.40
CA LEU A 326 15.23 0.01 -20.79
C LEU A 326 15.47 1.19 -21.74
N ALA A 327 14.89 2.36 -21.45
CA ALA A 327 15.18 3.60 -22.16
C ALA A 327 16.67 3.96 -22.08
N ALA A 328 17.29 3.86 -20.90
CA ALA A 328 18.72 4.13 -20.70
C ALA A 328 19.63 3.14 -21.45
N ALA A 329 19.29 1.85 -21.44
CA ALA A 329 20.01 0.82 -22.18
C ALA A 329 19.92 1.02 -23.70
N ILE A 330 18.71 1.27 -24.23
CA ILE A 330 18.50 1.54 -25.66
C ILE A 330 19.18 2.87 -26.05
N PHE A 331 19.06 3.92 -25.24
CA PHE A 331 19.76 5.20 -25.48
C PHE A 331 21.28 5.00 -25.59
N THR A 332 21.88 4.26 -24.66
CA THR A 332 23.33 3.98 -24.65
C THR A 332 23.77 3.19 -25.89
N MET A 333 22.94 2.23 -26.33
CA MET A 333 23.15 1.48 -27.57
C MET A 333 23.06 2.39 -28.80
N LEU A 334 21.97 3.15 -28.94
CA LEU A 334 21.73 4.03 -30.09
C LEU A 334 22.76 5.16 -30.18
N ALA A 335 23.16 5.78 -29.06
CA ALA A 335 24.21 6.80 -29.04
C ALA A 335 25.61 6.23 -29.37
N THR A 336 25.82 4.93 -29.17
CA THR A 336 27.05 4.25 -29.61
C THR A 336 27.00 3.90 -31.10
N ILE A 337 25.84 3.46 -31.60
CA ILE A 337 25.61 3.24 -33.05
C ILE A 337 25.70 4.57 -33.82
N SER A 338 25.14 5.67 -33.32
CA SER A 338 25.23 6.98 -33.98
C SER A 338 26.68 7.45 -34.14
N ARG A 339 27.52 7.24 -33.10
CA ARG A 339 28.96 7.55 -33.15
C ARG A 339 29.73 6.70 -34.17
N THR A 340 29.40 5.41 -34.32
CA THR A 340 30.07 4.58 -35.33
C THR A 340 29.57 4.89 -36.74
N LEU A 341 28.27 5.15 -36.95
CA LEU A 341 27.72 5.53 -38.25
C LEU A 341 28.17 6.93 -38.71
N GLY A 342 28.35 7.89 -37.81
CA GLY A 342 28.86 9.23 -38.11
C GLY A 342 30.27 9.28 -38.71
N SER A 343 31.04 8.18 -38.59
CA SER A 343 32.31 8.00 -39.31
C SER A 343 32.12 7.87 -40.83
N SER A 344 30.97 7.34 -41.26
CA SER A 344 30.72 6.82 -42.61
C SER A 344 29.55 7.50 -43.33
N VAL A 345 28.63 8.13 -42.59
CA VAL A 345 27.43 8.78 -43.12
C VAL A 345 27.37 10.21 -42.59
N SER A 346 27.42 11.21 -43.50
CA SER A 346 27.45 12.63 -43.12
C SER A 346 26.24 13.07 -42.27
N PHE A 347 25.06 12.47 -42.49
CA PHE A 347 23.83 12.77 -41.75
C PHE A 347 23.92 12.46 -40.23
N PHE A 348 24.84 11.58 -39.80
CA PHE A 348 25.06 11.26 -38.38
C PHE A 348 26.39 11.81 -37.85
N ARG A 349 27.04 12.73 -38.58
CA ARG A 349 28.38 13.22 -38.26
C ARG A 349 28.37 14.29 -37.15
N ASP A 350 27.30 15.07 -37.08
CA ASP A 350 27.28 16.32 -36.29
C ASP A 350 26.61 16.16 -34.91
N SER A 351 25.79 15.12 -34.69
CA SER A 351 25.38 14.68 -33.35
C SER A 351 25.40 13.16 -33.18
N SER A 352 25.75 12.74 -31.97
CA SER A 352 25.69 11.34 -31.53
C SER A 352 24.34 10.96 -30.90
N VAL A 353 23.36 11.87 -30.91
CA VAL A 353 22.08 11.72 -30.18
C VAL A 353 20.87 11.61 -31.12
N ASP A 354 20.98 12.09 -32.36
CA ASP A 354 19.86 12.16 -33.32
C ASP A 354 19.16 10.81 -33.54
N LEU A 355 19.92 9.71 -33.64
CA LEU A 355 19.35 8.37 -33.80
C LEU A 355 18.44 7.98 -32.62
N ALA A 356 18.73 8.45 -31.40
CA ALA A 356 17.86 8.25 -30.24
C ALA A 356 16.63 9.19 -30.26
N LEU A 357 16.75 10.40 -30.80
CA LEU A 357 15.61 11.31 -30.99
C LEU A 357 14.64 10.80 -32.07
N TYR A 358 15.15 10.27 -33.19
CA TYR A 358 14.33 9.64 -34.23
C TYR A 358 13.68 8.33 -33.74
N PHE A 359 14.40 7.49 -32.97
CA PHE A 359 13.80 6.31 -32.33
C PHE A 359 12.68 6.71 -31.36
N ASN A 360 12.94 7.70 -30.50
CA ASN A 360 11.97 8.25 -29.56
C ASN A 360 10.71 8.77 -30.29
N ALA A 361 10.86 9.53 -31.36
CA ALA A 361 9.71 9.94 -32.18
C ALA A 361 8.93 8.72 -32.69
N ALA A 362 9.63 7.69 -33.18
CA ALA A 362 9.01 6.45 -33.67
C ALA A 362 8.23 5.68 -32.58
N THR A 363 8.59 5.77 -31.29
CA THR A 363 7.77 5.17 -30.21
C THR A 363 6.42 5.85 -30.05
N PHE A 364 6.34 7.18 -30.21
CA PHE A 364 5.06 7.90 -30.20
C PHE A 364 4.22 7.62 -31.45
N LEU A 365 4.83 7.52 -32.63
CA LEU A 365 4.11 7.09 -33.84
C LEU A 365 3.57 5.66 -33.69
N GLY A 366 4.35 4.75 -33.12
CA GLY A 366 3.91 3.40 -32.76
C GLY A 366 2.75 3.39 -31.75
N SER A 367 2.83 4.24 -30.71
CA SER A 367 1.76 4.47 -29.74
C SER A 367 0.45 4.88 -30.44
N ALA A 368 0.50 5.92 -31.29
CA ALA A 368 -0.65 6.41 -32.05
C ALA A 368 -1.30 5.31 -32.92
N ILE A 369 -0.50 4.48 -33.59
CA ILE A 369 -0.97 3.34 -34.41
C ILE A 369 -1.66 2.28 -33.53
N VAL A 370 -1.13 1.98 -32.35
CA VAL A 370 -1.75 1.02 -31.41
C VAL A 370 -3.07 1.56 -30.84
N ILE A 371 -3.14 2.85 -30.49
CA ILE A 371 -4.39 3.52 -30.04
C ILE A 371 -5.45 3.49 -31.15
N TRP A 372 -5.04 3.67 -32.42
CA TRP A 372 -5.96 3.57 -33.55
C TRP A 372 -6.60 2.18 -33.68
N GLY A 373 -5.97 1.14 -33.12
CA GLY A 373 -6.51 -0.21 -32.99
C GLY A 373 -7.48 -0.44 -31.81
N LEU A 374 -7.68 0.53 -30.91
CA LEU A 374 -8.58 0.40 -29.76
C LEU A 374 -10.04 0.63 -30.15
N LYS A 375 -10.87 -0.41 -30.03
CA LYS A 375 -12.33 -0.34 -30.18
C LYS A 375 -12.96 -0.26 -28.79
N GLY A 376 -14.04 0.50 -28.64
CA GLY A 376 -14.76 0.66 -27.36
C GLY A 376 -14.39 1.89 -26.52
N ILE A 377 -13.28 2.57 -26.83
CA ILE A 377 -12.97 3.91 -26.27
C ILE A 377 -13.59 4.95 -27.20
N GLY A 378 -14.64 5.65 -26.77
CA GLY A 378 -15.29 6.70 -27.58
C GLY A 378 -16.32 7.51 -26.80
N ARG A 379 -16.24 8.84 -26.95
CA ARG A 379 -16.93 9.94 -26.25
C ARG A 379 -16.90 9.90 -24.72
N ALA A 380 -16.54 11.03 -24.12
CA ALA A 380 -16.82 11.28 -22.72
C ALA A 380 -18.34 11.21 -22.47
N ALA A 381 -18.75 10.59 -21.36
CA ALA A 381 -20.10 10.81 -20.84
C ALA A 381 -20.26 12.30 -20.54
N ARG A 382 -21.42 12.88 -20.85
CA ARG A 382 -21.73 14.23 -20.36
C ARG A 382 -21.65 14.20 -18.83
N PRO A 383 -20.96 15.15 -18.18
CA PRO A 383 -21.03 15.27 -16.72
C PRO A 383 -22.50 15.44 -16.31
N GLU A 384 -22.91 14.74 -15.26
CA GLU A 384 -24.24 14.92 -14.69
C GLU A 384 -24.35 16.35 -14.14
N THR A 385 -25.52 16.97 -14.31
CA THR A 385 -25.65 18.43 -14.31
C THR A 385 -25.52 19.05 -12.91
N GLY A 386 -24.30 19.41 -12.54
CA GLY A 386 -23.97 20.30 -11.42
C GLY A 386 -23.01 21.42 -11.84
N PRO A 387 -22.99 22.57 -11.17
CA PRO A 387 -21.95 23.59 -11.38
C PRO A 387 -20.62 23.06 -10.84
N GLU A 388 -19.63 22.86 -11.70
CA GLU A 388 -18.29 22.49 -11.24
C GLU A 388 -17.67 23.65 -10.44
N PRO A 389 -17.16 23.40 -9.21
CA PRO A 389 -16.50 24.44 -8.43
C PRO A 389 -15.21 24.88 -9.12
N GLY A 390 -15.00 26.20 -9.22
CA GLY A 390 -13.85 26.76 -9.91
C GLY A 390 -12.51 26.27 -9.34
N PHE A 391 -11.48 26.24 -10.19
CA PHE A 391 -10.16 25.67 -9.88
C PHE A 391 -9.60 26.05 -8.50
N LEU A 392 -9.64 27.34 -8.13
CA LEU A 392 -9.18 27.81 -6.82
C LEU A 392 -9.97 27.22 -5.65
N ALA A 393 -11.29 27.06 -5.79
CA ALA A 393 -12.12 26.37 -4.80
C ALA A 393 -11.68 24.92 -4.66
N SER A 394 -11.46 24.20 -5.77
CA SER A 394 -11.00 22.80 -5.73
C SER A 394 -9.62 22.61 -5.07
N ILE A 395 -8.69 23.57 -5.22
CA ILE A 395 -7.43 23.58 -4.46
C ILE A 395 -7.69 23.79 -2.97
N THR A 396 -8.47 24.80 -2.60
CA THR A 396 -8.72 25.11 -1.17
C THR A 396 -9.47 24.00 -0.45
N GLU A 397 -10.39 23.32 -1.14
CA GLU A 397 -11.11 22.14 -0.66
C GLU A 397 -10.15 20.95 -0.46
N GLY A 398 -9.34 20.62 -1.47
CA GLY A 398 -8.34 19.56 -1.38
C GLY A 398 -7.30 19.81 -0.28
N TRP A 399 -6.83 21.06 -0.14
CA TRP A 399 -5.87 21.43 0.91
C TRP A 399 -6.49 21.36 2.31
N ARG A 400 -7.78 21.74 2.45
CA ARG A 400 -8.54 21.58 3.69
C ARG A 400 -8.71 20.11 4.05
N TYR A 401 -9.02 19.25 3.09
CA TYR A 401 -9.14 17.81 3.28
C TYR A 401 -7.81 17.18 3.73
N VAL A 402 -6.69 17.51 3.06
CA VAL A 402 -5.32 17.11 3.47
C VAL A 402 -4.95 17.64 4.85
N GLY A 403 -5.49 18.78 5.27
CA GLY A 403 -5.30 19.31 6.64
C GLY A 403 -6.08 18.55 7.71
N GLN A 404 -7.30 18.10 7.38
CA GLN A 404 -8.25 17.46 8.31
C GLN A 404 -7.96 15.97 8.54
N ASP A 405 -7.72 15.19 7.49
CA ASP A 405 -7.49 13.76 7.62
C ASP A 405 -6.04 13.43 8.00
N ARG A 406 -5.85 12.57 9.00
CA ARG A 406 -4.50 12.22 9.52
C ARG A 406 -3.72 11.34 8.56
N LEU A 407 -4.36 10.36 7.93
CA LEU A 407 -3.73 9.43 7.01
C LEU A 407 -3.32 10.16 5.74
N VAL A 408 -4.23 10.92 5.14
CA VAL A 408 -3.98 11.74 3.94
C VAL A 408 -2.89 12.77 4.22
N ARG A 409 -2.89 13.44 5.38
CA ARG A 409 -1.80 14.37 5.76
C ARG A 409 -0.44 13.68 5.85
N GLY A 410 -0.37 12.52 6.52
CA GLY A 410 0.85 11.72 6.61
C GLY A 410 1.35 11.26 5.23
N LEU A 411 0.42 10.85 4.38
CA LEU A 411 0.67 10.38 3.02
C LEU A 411 1.18 11.51 2.11
N VAL A 412 0.52 12.67 2.06
CA VAL A 412 0.94 13.80 1.21
C VAL A 412 2.29 14.36 1.67
N VAL A 413 2.49 14.58 2.98
CA VAL A 413 3.79 15.04 3.49
C VAL A 413 4.89 14.00 3.20
N GLY A 414 4.61 12.72 3.42
CA GLY A 414 5.52 11.61 3.13
C GLY A 414 5.90 11.50 1.64
N ILE A 415 4.95 11.73 0.74
CA ILE A 415 5.19 11.78 -0.71
C ILE A 415 6.16 12.93 -1.01
N LEU A 416 5.87 14.15 -0.56
CA LEU A 416 6.68 15.33 -0.87
C LEU A 416 8.11 15.20 -0.33
N GLY A 417 8.33 14.80 0.93
CA GLY A 417 9.70 14.59 1.43
C GLY A 417 10.45 13.46 0.73
N GLY A 418 9.74 12.45 0.21
CA GLY A 418 10.32 11.40 -0.64
C GLY A 418 10.74 11.93 -2.02
N PHE A 419 9.92 12.77 -2.65
CA PHE A 419 10.23 13.41 -3.93
C PHE A 419 11.33 14.47 -3.81
N ALA A 420 11.41 15.21 -2.69
CA ALA A 420 12.52 16.10 -2.41
C ALA A 420 13.84 15.34 -2.27
N GLY A 421 13.85 14.21 -1.54
CA GLY A 421 15.02 13.34 -1.44
C GLY A 421 15.48 12.78 -2.79
N ALA A 422 14.54 12.29 -3.61
CA ALA A 422 14.82 11.84 -4.98
C ALA A 422 15.26 12.98 -5.91
N GLY A 423 14.68 14.17 -5.74
CA GLY A 423 15.01 15.39 -6.48
C GLY A 423 16.47 15.80 -6.25
N CYS A 424 16.97 15.74 -5.02
CA CYS A 424 18.39 15.96 -4.72
C CYS A 424 19.30 14.95 -5.44
N VAL A 425 18.93 13.66 -5.50
CA VAL A 425 19.69 12.63 -6.24
C VAL A 425 19.72 12.92 -7.74
N ILE A 426 18.60 13.33 -8.32
CA ILE A 426 18.51 13.68 -9.75
C ILE A 426 19.30 14.97 -10.05
N ALA A 427 19.13 16.01 -9.25
CA ALA A 427 19.76 17.32 -9.43
C ALA A 427 21.29 17.28 -9.27
N LEU A 428 21.79 16.49 -8.32
CA LEU A 428 23.21 16.48 -7.94
C LEU A 428 23.96 15.23 -8.43
N GLY A 429 23.29 14.25 -9.01
CA GLY A 429 23.88 12.95 -9.38
C GLY A 429 25.09 13.04 -10.31
N ARG A 430 25.13 14.01 -11.24
CA ARG A 430 26.31 14.21 -12.12
C ARG A 430 27.50 14.73 -11.33
N LEU A 431 27.29 15.78 -10.52
CA LEU A 431 28.33 16.39 -9.67
C LEU A 431 28.85 15.43 -8.60
N TYR A 432 27.97 14.59 -8.03
CA TYR A 432 28.36 13.56 -7.07
C TYR A 432 29.26 12.50 -7.72
N VAL A 433 28.93 12.03 -8.92
CA VAL A 433 29.77 11.08 -9.67
C VAL A 433 31.11 11.70 -10.06
N GLU A 434 31.13 12.97 -10.47
CA GLU A 434 32.34 13.73 -10.78
C GLU A 434 33.26 13.87 -9.55
N ILE A 435 32.72 14.16 -8.37
CA ILE A 435 33.44 14.18 -7.09
C ILE A 435 34.07 12.82 -6.75
N LEU A 436 33.41 11.72 -7.14
CA LEU A 436 33.92 10.34 -6.97
C LEU A 436 34.91 9.90 -8.08
N GLY A 437 35.29 10.79 -9.01
CA GLY A 437 36.18 10.49 -10.13
C GLY A 437 35.54 9.63 -11.23
N GLY A 438 34.21 9.51 -11.25
CA GLY A 438 33.47 8.88 -12.33
C GLY A 438 33.21 9.83 -13.49
N GLY A 439 33.40 9.36 -14.73
CA GLY A 439 32.97 10.09 -15.94
C GLY A 439 31.48 9.92 -16.25
N ASP A 440 31.01 10.46 -17.38
CA ASP A 440 29.59 10.40 -17.78
C ASP A 440 29.01 8.97 -17.86
N SER A 441 29.85 7.95 -18.11
CA SER A 441 29.46 6.54 -18.06
C SER A 441 29.03 6.09 -16.67
N ALA A 442 29.70 6.55 -15.62
CA ALA A 442 29.36 6.27 -14.23
C ALA A 442 28.06 6.97 -13.81
N TYR A 443 27.78 8.17 -14.36
CA TYR A 443 26.50 8.85 -14.15
C TYR A 443 25.34 8.07 -14.77
N GLY A 444 25.50 7.55 -15.99
CA GLY A 444 24.52 6.66 -16.61
C GLY A 444 24.25 5.39 -15.80
N VAL A 445 25.29 4.77 -15.22
CA VAL A 445 25.15 3.60 -14.35
C VAL A 445 24.44 3.96 -13.03
N LEU A 446 24.83 5.04 -12.36
CA LEU A 446 24.20 5.47 -11.10
C LEU A 446 22.71 5.82 -11.30
N PHE A 447 22.40 6.57 -12.35
CA PHE A 447 21.02 6.91 -12.71
C PHE A 447 20.20 5.67 -13.06
N GLY A 448 20.75 4.76 -13.88
CA GLY A 448 20.12 3.47 -14.18
C GLY A 448 19.86 2.62 -12.93
N ALA A 449 20.77 2.62 -11.96
CA ALA A 449 20.63 1.90 -10.70
C ALA A 449 19.42 2.40 -9.87
N VAL A 450 19.14 3.71 -9.85
CA VAL A 450 17.92 4.27 -9.21
C VAL A 450 16.68 3.58 -9.76
N PHE A 451 16.56 3.54 -11.10
CA PHE A 451 15.35 3.05 -11.77
C PHE A 451 15.24 1.53 -11.80
N VAL A 452 16.36 0.79 -11.82
CA VAL A 452 16.35 -0.67 -11.61
C VAL A 452 15.85 -0.99 -10.19
N GLY A 453 16.33 -0.25 -9.18
CA GLY A 453 15.80 -0.30 -7.82
C GLY A 453 14.31 -0.01 -7.78
N LEU A 454 13.89 1.13 -8.34
CA LEU A 454 12.49 1.58 -8.39
C LEU A 454 11.57 0.52 -8.99
N ALA A 455 11.91 0.00 -10.17
CA ALA A 455 11.13 -1.04 -10.86
C ALA A 455 11.05 -2.34 -10.03
N GLY A 456 12.18 -2.77 -9.45
CA GLY A 456 12.22 -3.93 -8.54
C GLY A 456 11.35 -3.73 -7.31
N GLY A 457 11.38 -2.55 -6.69
CA GLY A 457 10.53 -2.18 -5.55
C GLY A 457 9.03 -2.21 -5.90
N MET A 458 8.64 -1.63 -7.04
CA MET A 458 7.24 -1.66 -7.49
C MET A 458 6.73 -3.07 -7.77
N ALA A 459 7.57 -3.94 -8.37
CA ALA A 459 7.17 -5.29 -8.77
C ALA A 459 7.24 -6.33 -7.64
N ALA A 460 8.22 -6.22 -6.73
CA ALA A 460 8.41 -7.18 -5.64
C ALA A 460 7.73 -6.75 -4.33
N GLY A 461 7.59 -5.45 -4.07
CA GLY A 461 7.01 -4.91 -2.83
C GLY A 461 5.66 -5.53 -2.44
N PRO A 462 4.63 -5.46 -3.32
CA PRO A 462 3.32 -6.05 -3.05
C PRO A 462 3.38 -7.56 -2.80
N LYS A 463 4.26 -8.30 -3.50
CA LYS A 463 4.43 -9.75 -3.35
C LYS A 463 5.13 -10.13 -2.03
N LEU A 464 6.13 -9.36 -1.60
CA LEU A 464 6.93 -9.65 -0.40
C LEU A 464 6.30 -9.14 0.90
N LEU A 465 5.44 -8.11 0.82
CA LEU A 465 4.93 -7.37 1.99
C LEU A 465 3.40 -7.19 1.96
N GLY A 466 2.68 -7.96 1.14
CA GLY A 466 1.22 -7.86 1.00
C GLY A 466 0.40 -8.10 2.28
N ASP A 467 0.91 -8.95 3.18
CA ASP A 467 0.33 -9.21 4.51
C ASP A 467 0.64 -8.10 5.56
N TYR A 468 1.50 -7.14 5.22
CA TYR A 468 1.92 -6.06 6.11
C TYR A 468 1.01 -4.83 6.01
N SER A 469 0.90 -4.02 7.07
CA SER A 469 0.01 -2.85 7.09
C SER A 469 0.50 -1.80 6.08
N ARG A 470 -0.25 -1.54 5.01
CA ARG A 470 0.12 -0.58 3.95
C ARG A 470 0.43 0.82 4.51
N THR A 471 -0.36 1.27 5.49
CA THR A 471 -0.16 2.54 6.20
C THR A 471 1.18 2.64 6.93
N ARG A 472 1.64 1.55 7.58
CA ARG A 472 3.00 1.45 8.13
C ARG A 472 4.06 1.33 7.04
N LEU A 473 3.82 0.49 6.03
CA LEU A 473 4.77 0.17 4.96
C LEU A 473 5.26 1.43 4.26
N PHE A 474 4.33 2.34 3.94
CA PHE A 474 4.64 3.62 3.31
C PHE A 474 5.69 4.42 4.10
N GLY A 475 5.42 4.71 5.39
CA GLY A 475 6.35 5.46 6.23
C GLY A 475 7.68 4.75 6.50
N VAL A 476 7.66 3.42 6.66
CA VAL A 476 8.88 2.59 6.80
C VAL A 476 9.74 2.68 5.54
N CYS A 477 9.16 2.59 4.35
CA CYS A 477 9.89 2.66 3.09
C CYS A 477 10.43 4.07 2.79
N VAL A 478 9.66 5.15 3.02
CA VAL A 478 10.18 6.52 2.89
C VAL A 478 11.36 6.76 3.85
N THR A 479 11.26 6.28 5.09
CA THR A 479 12.36 6.35 6.07
C THR A 479 13.58 5.54 5.62
N GLY A 480 13.37 4.33 5.09
CA GLY A 480 14.44 3.47 4.57
C GLY A 480 15.17 4.07 3.37
N ALA A 481 14.45 4.71 2.44
CA ALA A 481 15.04 5.47 1.34
C ALA A 481 15.91 6.62 1.86
N GLY A 482 15.42 7.40 2.83
CA GLY A 482 16.16 8.49 3.45
C GLY A 482 17.43 8.03 4.17
N ILE A 483 17.35 6.97 4.99
CA ILE A 483 18.54 6.39 5.66
C ILE A 483 19.56 5.93 4.62
N THR A 484 19.12 5.22 3.58
CA THR A 484 20.03 4.72 2.53
C THR A 484 20.68 5.88 1.77
N LEU A 485 19.96 6.99 1.51
CA LEU A 485 20.50 8.20 0.89
C LEU A 485 21.54 8.91 1.77
N VAL A 486 21.34 8.96 3.09
CA VAL A 486 22.37 9.47 4.03
C VAL A 486 23.65 8.61 3.95
N ILE A 487 23.52 7.28 3.86
CA ILE A 487 24.68 6.38 3.73
C ILE A 487 25.39 6.59 2.37
N VAL A 488 24.65 6.80 1.27
CA VAL A 488 25.21 7.16 -0.04
C VAL A 488 26.00 8.47 0.03
N ALA A 489 25.47 9.50 0.69
CA ALA A 489 26.17 10.78 0.85
C ALA A 489 27.48 10.63 1.65
N ILE A 490 27.50 9.76 2.68
CA ILE A 490 28.66 9.60 3.57
C ILE A 490 29.77 8.73 2.98
N ILE A 491 29.47 7.75 2.11
CA ILE A 491 30.47 6.80 1.58
C ILE A 491 31.08 7.30 0.26
N PRO A 492 32.38 7.68 0.22
CA PRO A 492 33.05 8.15 -0.98
C PRO A 492 33.52 6.97 -1.87
N ASN A 493 32.59 6.14 -2.34
CA ASN A 493 32.89 4.99 -3.21
C ASN A 493 31.79 4.75 -4.24
N LEU A 494 32.12 4.93 -5.52
CA LEU A 494 31.18 4.82 -6.64
C LEU A 494 30.48 3.46 -6.74
N VAL A 495 31.18 2.34 -6.47
CA VAL A 495 30.59 0.99 -6.58
C VAL A 495 29.58 0.76 -5.46
N ILE A 496 29.93 1.13 -4.23
CA ILE A 496 29.03 1.05 -3.08
C ILE A 496 27.84 1.99 -3.25
N ALA A 497 28.06 3.23 -3.74
CA ALA A 497 27.01 4.17 -4.06
C ALA A 497 26.02 3.62 -5.09
N CYS A 498 26.49 3.04 -6.20
CA CYS A 498 25.64 2.38 -7.19
C CYS A 498 24.77 1.27 -6.58
N ILE A 499 25.34 0.41 -5.72
CA ILE A 499 24.60 -0.68 -5.05
C ILE A 499 23.55 -0.12 -4.07
N LEU A 500 23.93 0.86 -3.24
CA LEU A 500 23.01 1.48 -2.28
C LEU A 500 21.89 2.27 -2.97
N VAL A 501 22.16 2.88 -4.12
CA VAL A 501 21.15 3.61 -4.91
C VAL A 501 20.10 2.67 -5.52
N VAL A 502 20.41 1.40 -5.78
CA VAL A 502 19.38 0.37 -6.07
C VAL A 502 18.45 0.20 -4.85
N ALA A 503 18.98 0.22 -3.62
CA ALA A 503 18.16 0.14 -2.41
C ALA A 503 17.33 1.41 -2.14
N VAL A 504 17.88 2.62 -2.39
CA VAL A 504 17.10 3.88 -2.38
C VAL A 504 15.93 3.78 -3.35
N GLY A 505 16.19 3.34 -4.59
CA GLY A 505 15.18 3.11 -5.62
C GLY A 505 14.14 2.09 -5.17
N ALA A 506 14.56 0.94 -4.63
CA ALA A 506 13.65 -0.11 -4.18
C ALA A 506 12.69 0.39 -3.08
N PHE A 507 13.21 1.07 -2.06
CA PHE A 507 12.38 1.69 -1.03
C PHE A 507 11.41 2.72 -1.60
N ALA A 508 11.87 3.60 -2.51
CA ALA A 508 11.00 4.56 -3.19
C ALA A 508 9.91 3.88 -4.05
N GLY A 509 10.21 2.75 -4.69
CA GLY A 509 9.26 1.99 -5.51
C GLY A 509 8.15 1.33 -4.69
N VAL A 510 8.51 0.72 -3.55
CA VAL A 510 7.53 0.20 -2.59
C VAL A 510 6.68 1.33 -2.00
N ALA A 511 7.31 2.44 -1.61
CA ALA A 511 6.60 3.62 -1.08
C ALA A 511 5.62 4.21 -2.10
N TRP A 512 6.03 4.35 -3.38
CA TRP A 512 5.19 4.92 -4.43
C TRP A 512 3.95 4.07 -4.71
N VAL A 513 4.10 2.75 -4.92
CA VAL A 513 2.96 1.85 -5.14
C VAL A 513 2.05 1.82 -3.91
N THR A 514 2.63 1.71 -2.71
CA THR A 514 1.85 1.69 -1.47
C THR A 514 1.06 2.98 -1.30
N GLY A 515 1.71 4.13 -1.38
CA GLY A 515 1.09 5.46 -1.22
C GLY A 515 0.04 5.76 -2.28
N TYR A 516 0.28 5.39 -3.54
CA TYR A 516 -0.72 5.53 -4.60
C TYR A 516 -1.96 4.65 -4.33
N THR A 517 -1.79 3.40 -3.87
CA THR A 517 -2.95 2.55 -3.52
C THR A 517 -3.71 3.05 -2.30
N LEU A 518 -3.03 3.63 -1.30
CA LEU A 518 -3.70 4.27 -0.15
C LEU A 518 -4.52 5.49 -0.60
N LEU A 519 -3.95 6.35 -1.46
CA LEU A 519 -4.68 7.51 -1.98
C LEU A 519 -5.88 7.09 -2.84
N GLN A 520 -5.82 5.96 -3.56
CA GLN A 520 -6.98 5.42 -4.27
C GLN A 520 -8.06 4.84 -3.35
N ALA A 521 -7.67 4.23 -2.22
CA ALA A 521 -8.58 3.53 -1.31
C ALA A 521 -9.32 4.47 -0.33
N GLU A 522 -8.61 5.41 0.29
CA GLU A 522 -9.17 6.26 1.36
C GLU A 522 -9.98 7.46 0.82
N VAL A 523 -9.72 7.89 -0.42
CA VAL A 523 -10.41 9.04 -1.02
C VAL A 523 -11.66 8.57 -1.79
N SER A 524 -12.81 9.13 -1.42
CA SER A 524 -14.11 8.87 -2.05
C SER A 524 -14.11 9.20 -3.55
N ASP A 525 -14.95 8.51 -4.32
CA ASP A 525 -15.02 8.67 -5.79
C ASP A 525 -15.19 10.13 -6.24
N GLU A 526 -15.98 10.91 -5.48
CA GLU A 526 -16.25 12.34 -5.73
C GLU A 526 -15.04 13.24 -5.52
N LEU A 527 -14.19 12.96 -4.53
CA LEU A 527 -13.02 13.77 -4.19
C LEU A 527 -11.74 13.26 -4.86
N ARG A 528 -11.70 12.00 -5.34
CA ARG A 528 -10.49 11.36 -5.87
C ARG A 528 -9.83 12.17 -6.98
N GLY A 529 -10.58 12.66 -7.95
CA GLY A 529 -10.04 13.49 -9.04
C GLY A 529 -9.33 14.76 -8.53
N ARG A 530 -9.95 15.48 -7.59
CA ARG A 530 -9.43 16.74 -7.01
C ARG A 530 -8.17 16.48 -6.18
N THR A 531 -8.21 15.49 -5.29
CA THR A 531 -7.07 15.16 -4.41
C THR A 531 -5.88 14.65 -5.22
N PHE A 532 -6.07 13.82 -6.25
CA PHE A 532 -4.97 13.39 -7.13
C PHE A 532 -4.37 14.55 -7.93
N ALA A 533 -5.19 15.43 -8.49
CA ALA A 533 -4.71 16.61 -9.22
C ALA A 533 -3.88 17.53 -8.31
N LEU A 534 -4.32 17.74 -7.06
CA LEU A 534 -3.57 18.51 -6.06
C LEU A 534 -2.22 17.85 -5.73
N VAL A 535 -2.21 16.56 -5.38
CA VAL A 535 -0.97 15.86 -5.01
C VAL A 535 0.04 15.81 -6.16
N GLN A 536 -0.41 15.56 -7.40
CA GLN A 536 0.47 15.61 -8.58
C GLN A 536 1.03 17.02 -8.84
N SER A 537 0.23 18.06 -8.61
CA SER A 537 0.69 19.45 -8.76
C SER A 537 1.75 19.81 -7.71
N LEU A 538 1.54 19.39 -6.45
CA LEU A 538 2.49 19.60 -5.37
C LEU A 538 3.81 18.88 -5.62
N VAL A 539 3.79 17.62 -6.06
CA VAL A 539 5.01 16.86 -6.42
C VAL A 539 5.79 17.52 -7.56
N ARG A 540 5.11 18.13 -8.54
CA ARG A 540 5.76 18.88 -9.63
C ARG A 540 6.39 20.18 -9.15
N ILE A 541 5.73 20.91 -8.24
CA ILE A 541 6.26 22.13 -7.60
C ILE A 541 7.47 21.80 -6.72
N ASP A 542 7.38 20.73 -5.92
CA ASP A 542 8.47 20.24 -5.06
C ASP A 542 9.70 19.84 -5.88
N LEU A 543 9.53 19.02 -6.93
CA LEU A 543 10.62 18.68 -7.85
C LEU A 543 11.24 19.91 -8.53
N LEU A 544 10.42 20.88 -8.98
CA LEU A 544 10.91 22.12 -9.59
C LEU A 544 11.72 22.96 -8.60
N LEU A 545 11.21 23.12 -7.37
CA LEU A 545 11.86 23.85 -6.30
C LEU A 545 13.20 23.21 -5.91
N VAL A 546 13.22 21.89 -5.69
CA VAL A 546 14.42 21.14 -5.30
C VAL A 546 15.46 21.12 -6.41
N LEU A 547 15.04 20.99 -7.67
CA LEU A 547 15.95 20.98 -8.81
C LEU A 547 16.60 22.35 -9.08
N ALA A 548 15.94 23.45 -8.72
CA ALA A 548 16.54 24.79 -8.72
C ALA A 548 17.38 25.05 -7.46
N ALA A 549 16.88 24.66 -6.28
CA ALA A 549 17.49 24.98 -5.00
C ALA A 549 18.73 24.12 -4.68
N ALA A 550 18.73 22.82 -4.99
CA ALA A 550 19.84 21.94 -4.63
C ALA A 550 21.16 22.36 -5.31
N PRO A 551 21.25 22.64 -6.63
CA PRO A 551 22.47 23.15 -7.25
C PRO A 551 22.88 24.53 -6.72
N ALA A 552 21.91 25.41 -6.43
CA ALA A 552 22.18 26.72 -5.84
C ALA A 552 22.78 26.62 -4.42
N LEU A 553 22.24 25.71 -3.58
CA LEU A 553 22.78 25.41 -2.25
C LEU A 553 24.19 24.82 -2.32
N VAL A 554 24.46 23.92 -3.28
CA VAL A 554 25.83 23.43 -3.53
C VAL A 554 26.78 24.57 -3.89
N GLY A 555 26.36 25.49 -4.77
CA GLY A 555 27.14 26.67 -5.13
C GLY A 555 27.40 27.64 -3.97
N LEU A 556 26.44 27.79 -3.06
CA LEU A 556 26.58 28.61 -1.85
C LEU A 556 27.45 27.96 -0.76
N ILE A 557 27.44 26.63 -0.65
CA ILE A 557 28.26 25.88 0.33
C ILE A 557 29.70 25.69 -0.15
N GLY A 558 29.92 25.61 -1.46
CA GLY A 558 31.24 25.40 -2.06
C GLY A 558 31.88 24.07 -1.65
N SER A 559 33.22 24.04 -1.54
CA SER A 559 33.99 22.88 -1.09
C SER A 559 34.91 23.27 0.07
N HIS A 560 34.67 22.72 1.26
CA HIS A 560 35.43 23.05 2.47
C HIS A 560 36.27 21.87 2.95
N GLY A 561 37.58 22.07 3.13
CA GLY A 561 38.46 21.09 3.75
C GLY A 561 38.37 21.13 5.27
N ILE A 562 37.76 20.11 5.89
CA ILE A 562 37.67 20.00 7.35
C ILE A 562 38.80 19.09 7.84
N HIS A 563 39.79 19.69 8.51
CA HIS A 563 40.81 18.95 9.25
C HIS A 563 40.21 18.47 10.58
N LEU A 564 39.93 17.16 10.71
CA LEU A 564 39.28 16.63 11.92
C LEU A 564 40.28 16.24 13.01
N TRP A 565 41.38 15.54 12.66
CA TRP A 565 42.59 15.42 13.48
C TRP A 565 43.76 14.90 12.63
N GLY A 566 44.95 15.46 12.81
CA GLY A 566 46.15 15.10 12.04
C GLY A 566 46.01 15.36 10.54
N ASP A 567 46.65 14.52 9.72
CA ASP A 567 46.60 14.59 8.25
C ASP A 567 45.24 14.19 7.64
N ILE A 568 44.25 13.79 8.46
CA ILE A 568 42.92 13.40 8.01
C ILE A 568 42.12 14.66 7.63
N THR A 569 42.23 15.01 6.35
CA THR A 569 41.42 16.01 5.66
C THR A 569 40.15 15.36 5.12
N VAL A 570 38.98 15.72 5.67
CA VAL A 570 37.69 15.36 5.09
C VAL A 570 37.21 16.54 4.24
N ARG A 571 37.16 16.36 2.92
CA ARG A 571 36.60 17.35 2.01
C ARG A 571 35.07 17.32 2.10
N ALA A 572 34.51 18.31 2.77
CA ALA A 572 33.07 18.56 2.81
C ALA A 572 32.67 19.35 1.55
N ASP A 573 32.43 18.63 0.46
CA ASP A 573 31.84 19.20 -0.74
C ASP A 573 30.34 19.50 -0.53
N GLY A 574 29.87 20.65 -1.02
CA GLY A 574 28.48 21.07 -0.88
C GLY A 574 27.47 20.05 -1.42
N VAL A 575 27.85 19.29 -2.45
CA VAL A 575 27.06 18.15 -2.97
C VAL A 575 26.75 17.14 -1.87
N THR A 576 27.76 16.72 -1.11
CA THR A 576 27.62 15.79 0.00
C THR A 576 26.75 16.38 1.11
N VAL A 577 26.92 17.66 1.43
CA VAL A 577 26.11 18.36 2.45
C VAL A 577 24.63 18.42 2.05
N VAL A 578 24.32 18.74 0.79
CA VAL A 578 22.92 18.84 0.30
C VAL A 578 22.29 17.45 0.14
N LEU A 579 23.02 16.43 -0.32
CA LEU A 579 22.53 15.04 -0.36
C LEU A 579 22.25 14.50 1.04
N LEU A 580 23.14 14.75 2.01
CA LEU A 580 22.94 14.36 3.41
C LEU A 580 21.75 15.10 4.03
N GLY A 581 21.58 16.39 3.75
CA GLY A 581 20.41 17.17 4.16
C GLY A 581 19.10 16.64 3.57
N GLY A 582 19.08 16.32 2.27
CA GLY A 582 17.93 15.71 1.61
C GLY A 582 17.58 14.31 2.16
N GLY A 583 18.60 13.50 2.46
CA GLY A 583 18.43 12.21 3.13
C GLY A 583 17.83 12.35 4.53
N LEU A 584 18.35 13.26 5.36
CA LEU A 584 17.83 13.53 6.71
C LEU A 584 16.39 14.09 6.67
N LEU A 585 16.07 14.95 5.69
CA LEU A 585 14.71 15.43 5.46
C LEU A 585 13.75 14.27 5.14
N ALA A 586 14.14 13.38 4.23
CA ALA A 586 13.35 12.19 3.89
C ALA A 586 13.19 11.24 5.09
N VAL A 587 14.18 11.11 5.98
CA VAL A 587 14.06 10.37 7.25
C VAL A 587 13.05 11.05 8.19
N ALA A 588 13.18 12.35 8.45
CA ALA A 588 12.29 13.08 9.34
C ALA A 588 10.83 13.04 8.85
N VAL A 589 10.63 13.21 7.54
CA VAL A 589 9.33 13.15 6.88
C VAL A 589 8.76 11.73 6.84
N GLY A 590 9.59 10.70 6.57
CA GLY A 590 9.16 9.29 6.64
C GLY A 590 8.70 8.87 8.05
N LEU A 591 9.42 9.32 9.09
CA LEU A 591 9.05 9.11 10.49
C LEU A 591 7.78 9.90 10.88
N PHE A 592 7.56 11.10 10.33
CA PHE A 592 6.32 11.85 10.51
C PHE A 592 5.14 11.15 9.82
N ALA A 593 5.30 10.71 8.57
CA ALA A 593 4.28 9.95 7.84
C ALA A 593 3.90 8.67 8.60
N TYR A 594 4.91 7.89 9.03
CA TYR A 594 4.70 6.72 9.90
C TYR A 594 3.88 7.09 11.16
N ARG A 595 4.25 8.14 11.89
CA ARG A 595 3.56 8.56 13.13
C ARG A 595 2.15 9.11 12.92
N GLN A 596 1.84 9.67 11.75
CA GLN A 596 0.48 10.08 11.38
C GLN A 596 -0.40 8.88 11.04
N MET A 597 0.18 7.85 10.40
CA MET A 597 -0.53 6.73 9.75
C MET A 597 -0.49 5.41 10.56
N ASP A 598 0.23 5.34 11.68
CA ASP A 598 0.31 4.11 12.49
C ASP A 598 -0.95 3.85 13.35
N GLU A 599 -1.91 3.13 12.76
CA GLU A 599 -3.10 2.59 13.45
C GLU A 599 -2.78 1.56 14.55
N ARG A 600 -1.60 0.92 14.51
CA ARG A 600 -1.30 -0.34 15.23
C ARG A 600 -0.49 -0.11 16.51
N VAL A 601 -0.65 1.06 17.14
CA VAL A 601 0.02 1.53 18.37
C VAL A 601 0.38 0.39 19.34
N GLY A 602 1.64 0.38 19.79
CA GLY A 602 2.18 -0.62 20.72
C GLY A 602 2.72 -1.91 20.09
N VAL A 603 2.57 -2.13 18.78
CA VAL A 603 3.23 -3.26 18.07
C VAL A 603 4.53 -2.81 17.43
N ALA A 604 5.64 -3.45 17.80
CA ALA A 604 6.96 -3.19 17.24
C ALA A 604 7.02 -3.49 15.73
N VAL A 605 7.59 -2.55 14.96
CA VAL A 605 7.70 -2.63 13.49
C VAL A 605 8.52 -3.83 13.04
N TRP A 606 9.68 -4.06 13.65
CA TRP A 606 10.68 -5.01 13.16
C TRP A 606 10.22 -6.49 13.21
N PRO A 607 9.65 -7.03 14.31
CA PRO A 607 9.14 -8.40 14.31
C PRO A 607 7.95 -8.62 13.37
N GLU A 608 7.10 -7.62 13.18
CA GLU A 608 5.96 -7.67 12.26
C GLU A 608 6.45 -7.71 10.80
N LEU A 609 7.41 -6.85 10.44
CA LEU A 609 8.05 -6.81 9.12
C LEU A 609 8.81 -8.11 8.82
N TRP A 610 9.56 -8.63 9.78
CA TRP A 610 10.32 -9.89 9.66
C TRP A 610 9.42 -11.12 9.49
N ASN A 611 8.25 -11.15 10.12
CA ASN A 611 7.27 -12.20 9.91
C ASN A 611 6.58 -12.07 8.52
N ALA A 612 6.23 -10.86 8.09
CA ALA A 612 5.66 -10.62 6.76
C ALA A 612 6.62 -11.06 5.62
N MET A 613 7.90 -10.66 5.68
CA MET A 613 8.93 -11.10 4.71
C MET A 613 9.17 -12.62 4.72
N ARG A 614 8.73 -13.34 5.76
CA ARG A 614 8.79 -14.81 5.87
C ARG A 614 7.46 -15.50 5.51
N GLY A 615 6.51 -14.77 4.92
CA GLY A 615 5.19 -15.30 4.53
C GLY A 615 4.33 -15.76 5.73
N ARG A 616 4.63 -15.29 6.94
CA ARG A 616 3.89 -15.66 8.15
C ARG A 616 2.72 -14.70 8.34
N LYS A 617 1.51 -15.21 8.09
CA LYS A 617 0.26 -14.48 8.33
C LYS A 617 0.27 -13.85 9.74
N PRO A 618 -0.10 -12.57 9.88
CA PRO A 618 -0.27 -11.96 11.20
C PRO A 618 -1.39 -12.68 11.97
N ALA A 619 -1.13 -13.05 13.22
CA ALA A 619 -2.16 -13.66 14.08
C ALA A 619 -3.34 -12.68 14.26
N PRO A 620 -4.61 -13.15 14.18
CA PRO A 620 -5.77 -12.28 14.26
C PRO A 620 -5.79 -11.49 15.57
N ARG A 621 -5.97 -10.17 15.46
CA ARG A 621 -5.79 -9.21 16.55
C ARG A 621 -7.05 -9.21 17.43
N ARG A 622 -6.97 -9.87 18.60
CA ARG A 622 -8.09 -10.00 19.55
C ARG A 622 -8.66 -8.63 19.95
N PRO A 623 -9.99 -8.43 19.96
CA PRO A 623 -10.61 -7.26 20.57
C PRO A 623 -10.22 -7.14 22.05
N ARG A 624 -9.70 -5.98 22.48
CA ARG A 624 -9.38 -5.73 23.91
C ARG A 624 -10.65 -5.34 24.68
N HIS A 625 -11.47 -6.33 24.99
CA HIS A 625 -12.59 -6.19 25.93
C HIS A 625 -12.09 -6.26 27.39
N ALA A 626 -12.83 -5.65 28.33
CA ALA A 626 -12.45 -5.59 29.74
C ALA A 626 -12.54 -6.96 30.43
N GLY A 627 -13.65 -7.68 30.20
CA GLY A 627 -13.93 -9.01 30.76
C GLY A 627 -13.03 -10.12 30.22
N LEU A 628 -13.13 -11.32 30.78
CA LEU A 628 -12.39 -12.51 30.32
C LEU A 628 -13.33 -13.43 29.54
N PHE A 629 -12.94 -13.90 28.35
CA PHE A 629 -13.75 -14.84 27.57
C PHE A 629 -13.14 -16.24 27.55
N VAL A 630 -13.87 -17.24 28.06
CA VAL A 630 -13.46 -18.65 28.10
C VAL A 630 -14.47 -19.50 27.33
N ALA A 631 -13.98 -20.33 26.40
CA ALA A 631 -14.78 -21.37 25.77
C ALA A 631 -14.38 -22.75 26.31
N VAL A 632 -15.36 -23.62 26.53
CA VAL A 632 -15.13 -25.04 26.86
C VAL A 632 -15.58 -25.88 25.67
N GLU A 633 -14.65 -26.63 25.10
CA GLU A 633 -14.75 -27.34 23.83
C GLU A 633 -14.43 -28.82 23.97
N GLY A 634 -14.78 -29.61 22.95
CA GLY A 634 -14.50 -31.05 22.89
C GLY A 634 -15.72 -31.91 22.53
N ALA A 635 -15.57 -33.22 22.74
CA ALA A 635 -16.56 -34.21 22.32
C ALA A 635 -17.85 -34.21 23.18
N GLU A 636 -18.81 -35.02 22.76
CA GLU A 636 -19.91 -35.46 23.62
C GLU A 636 -19.41 -36.52 24.61
N GLY A 637 -19.96 -36.56 25.82
CA GLY A 637 -19.43 -37.40 26.92
C GLY A 637 -18.10 -36.93 27.54
N ALA A 638 -17.48 -35.86 27.03
CA ALA A 638 -16.20 -35.34 27.52
C ALA A 638 -16.28 -34.51 28.83
N GLY A 639 -17.47 -34.33 29.43
CA GLY A 639 -17.64 -33.64 30.71
C GLY A 639 -17.65 -32.10 30.66
N ARG A 640 -17.85 -31.50 29.48
CA ARG A 640 -17.85 -30.04 29.27
C ARG A 640 -18.78 -29.29 30.24
N SER A 641 -20.06 -29.67 30.32
CA SER A 641 -21.05 -29.06 31.22
C SER A 641 -20.63 -29.13 32.70
N THR A 642 -20.08 -30.27 33.13
CA THR A 642 -19.54 -30.45 34.49
C THR A 642 -18.42 -29.45 34.78
N GLN A 643 -17.48 -29.27 33.83
CA GLN A 643 -16.37 -28.33 34.02
C GLN A 643 -16.82 -26.87 33.93
N VAL A 644 -17.81 -26.54 33.10
CA VAL A 644 -18.43 -25.20 33.05
C VAL A 644 -19.07 -24.83 34.39
N GLU A 645 -19.86 -25.70 35.00
CA GLU A 645 -20.53 -25.38 36.27
C GLU A 645 -19.57 -25.38 37.48
N LEU A 646 -18.55 -26.24 37.50
CA LEU A 646 -17.46 -26.17 38.49
C LEU A 646 -16.67 -24.85 38.35
N LEU A 647 -16.32 -24.45 37.13
CA LEU A 647 -15.59 -23.21 36.85
C LEU A 647 -16.43 -21.98 37.22
N ARG A 648 -17.73 -21.99 36.89
CA ARG A 648 -18.69 -20.97 37.32
C ARG A 648 -18.75 -20.85 38.83
N SER A 649 -18.92 -21.97 39.53
CA SER A 649 -19.04 -22.01 41.00
C SER A 649 -17.82 -21.38 41.69
N TRP A 650 -16.61 -21.74 41.25
CA TRP A 650 -15.36 -21.19 41.79
C TRP A 650 -15.16 -19.69 41.47
N LEU A 651 -15.48 -19.26 40.24
CA LEU A 651 -15.36 -17.84 39.88
C LEU A 651 -16.42 -16.97 40.59
N ALA A 652 -17.64 -17.47 40.75
CA ALA A 652 -18.70 -16.79 41.49
C ALA A 652 -18.37 -16.69 42.99
N SER A 653 -17.81 -17.74 43.61
CA SER A 653 -17.31 -17.67 45.00
C SER A 653 -16.16 -16.68 45.19
N SER A 654 -15.52 -16.25 44.09
CA SER A 654 -14.48 -15.20 44.08
C SER A 654 -15.03 -13.78 43.90
N GLY A 655 -16.35 -13.59 44.00
CA GLY A 655 -17.00 -12.26 43.96
C GLY A 655 -17.05 -11.59 42.58
N ARG A 656 -16.94 -12.36 41.49
CA ARG A 656 -16.90 -11.84 40.11
C ARG A 656 -18.23 -12.04 39.39
N GLU A 657 -18.60 -11.12 38.50
CA GLU A 657 -19.71 -11.34 37.56
C GLU A 657 -19.31 -12.46 36.58
N VAL A 658 -20.07 -13.56 36.57
CA VAL A 658 -19.86 -14.71 35.69
C VAL A 658 -21.11 -14.95 34.85
N VAL A 659 -20.98 -14.83 33.54
CA VAL A 659 -22.05 -15.11 32.56
C VAL A 659 -21.76 -16.45 31.91
N VAL A 660 -22.62 -17.44 32.16
CA VAL A 660 -22.55 -18.76 31.51
C VAL A 660 -23.54 -18.80 30.36
N THR A 661 -23.10 -19.34 29.22
CA THR A 661 -23.90 -19.46 27.99
C THR A 661 -23.48 -20.71 27.19
N SER A 662 -24.10 -20.95 26.03
CA SER A 662 -23.70 -21.98 25.07
C SER A 662 -23.58 -21.43 23.66
N GLY A 663 -22.58 -21.90 22.91
CA GLY A 663 -22.25 -21.47 21.55
C GLY A 663 -23.25 -21.87 20.46
N SER A 664 -24.41 -22.44 20.83
CA SER A 664 -25.56 -22.60 19.93
C SER A 664 -26.86 -22.46 20.71
N GLY A 665 -27.82 -21.66 20.23
CA GLY A 665 -29.09 -21.46 20.92
C GLY A 665 -29.02 -20.58 22.17
N GLY A 666 -27.95 -19.80 22.36
CA GLY A 666 -27.73 -18.94 23.53
C GLY A 666 -28.64 -17.70 23.61
N THR A 667 -29.62 -17.57 22.71
CA THR A 667 -30.62 -16.48 22.65
C THR A 667 -31.98 -17.04 22.20
N VAL A 668 -33.07 -16.30 22.40
CA VAL A 668 -34.42 -16.73 21.94
C VAL A 668 -34.45 -16.95 20.42
N THR A 669 -33.86 -16.03 19.66
CA THR A 669 -33.69 -16.15 18.19
C THR A 669 -32.83 -17.37 17.84
N GLY A 670 -31.70 -17.52 18.53
CA GLY A 670 -30.78 -18.65 18.35
C GLY A 670 -31.42 -20.01 18.64
N ALA A 671 -32.32 -20.09 19.63
CA ALA A 671 -33.03 -21.32 19.97
C ALA A 671 -33.94 -21.78 18.81
N GLY A 672 -34.68 -20.86 18.17
CA GLY A 672 -35.49 -21.16 16.98
C GLY A 672 -34.63 -21.49 15.74
N LEU A 673 -33.48 -20.82 15.57
CA LEU A 673 -32.51 -21.19 14.53
C LEU A 673 -31.92 -22.60 14.77
N ARG A 674 -31.64 -22.94 16.04
CA ARG A 674 -31.17 -24.27 16.44
C ARG A 674 -32.23 -25.35 16.23
N GLU A 675 -33.49 -25.08 16.55
CA GLU A 675 -34.60 -26.00 16.28
C GLU A 675 -34.69 -26.34 14.79
N LEU A 676 -34.67 -25.33 13.91
CA LEU A 676 -34.69 -25.51 12.45
C LEU A 676 -33.42 -26.16 11.88
N LEU A 677 -32.29 -26.09 12.58
CA LEU A 677 -31.04 -26.79 12.23
C LEU A 677 -30.99 -28.27 12.66
N PHE A 678 -31.86 -28.70 13.58
CA PHE A 678 -31.89 -30.07 14.11
C PHE A 678 -33.20 -30.82 13.82
N ASP A 679 -34.20 -30.18 13.20
CA ASP A 679 -35.42 -30.83 12.71
C ASP A 679 -35.10 -31.85 11.59
N PRO A 680 -35.36 -33.17 11.78
CA PRO A 680 -35.13 -34.18 10.75
C PRO A 680 -36.03 -34.03 9.51
N SER A 681 -37.13 -33.26 9.58
CA SER A 681 -38.01 -33.00 8.44
C SER A 681 -37.43 -31.96 7.46
N THR A 682 -36.59 -31.05 7.97
CA THR A 682 -36.07 -29.91 7.21
C THR A 682 -34.75 -30.26 6.50
N ARG A 683 -34.87 -30.72 5.25
CA ARG A 683 -33.71 -30.97 4.37
C ARG A 683 -33.05 -29.67 3.90
N LEU A 684 -32.10 -29.16 4.68
CA LEU A 684 -31.29 -28.01 4.32
C LEU A 684 -30.20 -28.36 3.30
N HIS A 685 -29.64 -27.32 2.69
CA HIS A 685 -28.41 -27.38 1.91
C HIS A 685 -27.25 -26.88 2.79
N ALA A 686 -26.05 -27.49 2.71
CA ALA A 686 -24.94 -27.20 3.63
C ALA A 686 -24.57 -25.70 3.75
N ARG A 687 -24.68 -24.93 2.67
CA ARG A 687 -24.51 -23.45 2.71
C ARG A 687 -25.61 -22.74 3.52
N THR A 688 -26.84 -23.23 3.50
CA THR A 688 -27.96 -22.71 4.30
C THR A 688 -27.75 -23.03 5.78
N GLU A 689 -27.34 -24.26 6.11
CA GLU A 689 -26.97 -24.66 7.48
C GLU A 689 -25.85 -23.77 8.03
N ALA A 690 -24.82 -23.53 7.22
CA ALA A 690 -23.70 -22.67 7.60
C ALA A 690 -24.15 -21.22 7.85
N LEU A 691 -25.03 -20.66 7.02
CA LEU A 691 -25.57 -19.31 7.23
C LEU A 691 -26.45 -19.20 8.48
N LEU A 692 -27.28 -20.21 8.77
CA LEU A 692 -28.11 -20.25 9.99
C LEU A 692 -27.26 -20.40 11.26
N ALA A 693 -26.23 -21.26 11.23
CA ALA A 693 -25.30 -21.46 12.35
C ALA A 693 -24.35 -20.27 12.59
N ALA A 694 -24.13 -19.45 11.55
CA ALA A 694 -23.47 -18.14 11.66
C ALA A 694 -24.41 -17.08 12.24
N ALA A 695 -25.69 -17.06 11.83
CA ALA A 695 -26.69 -16.11 12.35
C ALA A 695 -26.97 -16.31 13.85
N ASP A 696 -27.08 -17.55 14.33
CA ASP A 696 -27.18 -17.89 15.76
C ASP A 696 -25.99 -17.32 16.55
N ARG A 697 -24.76 -17.46 16.02
CA ARG A 697 -23.56 -16.88 16.64
C ARG A 697 -23.50 -15.37 16.59
N ALA A 698 -23.95 -14.73 15.52
CA ALA A 698 -23.99 -13.27 15.43
C ALA A 698 -24.93 -12.65 16.48
N GLU A 699 -26.16 -13.17 16.58
CA GLU A 699 -27.10 -12.73 17.63
C GLU A 699 -26.56 -13.05 19.03
N HIS A 700 -25.96 -14.23 19.24
CA HIS A 700 -25.39 -14.61 20.53
C HIS A 700 -24.21 -13.71 20.95
N VAL A 701 -23.28 -13.42 20.04
CA VAL A 701 -22.14 -12.52 20.29
C VAL A 701 -22.65 -11.12 20.63
N SER A 702 -23.52 -10.54 19.81
CA SER A 702 -24.01 -9.17 19.98
C SER A 702 -24.93 -8.98 21.20
N ARG A 703 -25.77 -9.98 21.54
CA ARG A 703 -26.73 -9.87 22.65
C ARG A 703 -26.17 -10.24 24.02
N VAL A 704 -25.23 -11.19 24.08
CA VAL A 704 -24.79 -11.81 25.35
C VAL A 704 -23.31 -11.60 25.60
N ILE A 705 -22.46 -11.96 24.64
CA ILE A 705 -21.01 -12.04 24.86
C ILE A 705 -20.38 -10.64 24.89
N GLU A 706 -20.54 -9.84 23.83
CA GLU A 706 -19.98 -8.48 23.78
C GLU A 706 -20.48 -7.59 24.93
N PRO A 707 -21.78 -7.53 25.27
CA PRO A 707 -22.26 -6.68 26.37
C PRO A 707 -21.75 -7.11 27.75
N ALA A 708 -21.52 -8.41 27.98
CA ALA A 708 -20.95 -8.91 29.23
C ALA A 708 -19.44 -8.60 29.33
N LEU A 709 -18.68 -8.85 28.26
CA LEU A 709 -17.25 -8.55 28.21
C LEU A 709 -16.96 -7.05 28.27
N ALA A 710 -17.87 -6.21 27.75
CA ALA A 710 -17.77 -4.75 27.86
C ALA A 710 -17.88 -4.24 29.31
N ARG A 711 -18.69 -4.91 30.17
CA ARG A 711 -18.84 -4.57 31.59
C ARG A 711 -17.70 -5.09 32.49
N GLY A 712 -16.81 -5.94 31.97
CA GLY A 712 -15.76 -6.58 32.78
C GLY A 712 -16.10 -7.99 33.29
N ALA A 713 -17.27 -8.55 32.94
CA ALA A 713 -17.68 -9.88 33.37
C ALA A 713 -16.80 -11.00 32.79
N ILE A 714 -16.77 -12.15 33.47
CA ILE A 714 -16.17 -13.37 32.90
C ILE A 714 -17.27 -14.14 32.15
N VAL A 715 -17.11 -14.30 30.84
CA VAL A 715 -18.02 -15.10 30.02
C VAL A 715 -17.44 -16.51 29.87
N ILE A 716 -18.25 -17.53 30.20
CA ILE A 716 -17.95 -18.95 29.98
C ILE A 716 -18.97 -19.50 28.99
N THR A 717 -18.54 -20.02 27.84
CA THR A 717 -19.43 -20.63 26.85
C THR A 717 -19.17 -22.13 26.70
N ASP A 718 -20.21 -22.96 26.82
CA ASP A 718 -20.15 -24.36 26.38
C ASP A 718 -20.28 -24.43 24.86
N ARG A 719 -19.18 -24.82 24.19
CA ARG A 719 -18.89 -24.62 22.76
C ARG A 719 -18.83 -23.14 22.34
N TYR A 720 -18.08 -22.87 21.28
CA TYR A 720 -18.04 -21.58 20.58
C TYR A 720 -17.88 -21.81 19.06
N ILE A 721 -17.10 -20.98 18.36
CA ILE A 721 -16.85 -21.07 16.92
C ILE A 721 -15.96 -22.28 16.56
N ASP A 722 -15.03 -22.65 17.44
CA ASP A 722 -14.07 -23.74 17.23
C ASP A 722 -14.80 -25.08 17.00
N SER A 723 -15.83 -25.37 17.80
CA SER A 723 -16.76 -26.49 17.60
C SER A 723 -17.31 -26.57 16.18
N TRP A 724 -17.84 -25.46 15.66
CA TRP A 724 -18.53 -25.44 14.36
C TRP A 724 -17.55 -25.64 13.20
N ILE A 725 -16.35 -25.06 13.31
CA ILE A 725 -15.25 -25.30 12.36
C ILE A 725 -14.83 -26.78 12.41
N ALA A 726 -14.68 -27.38 13.60
CA ALA A 726 -14.31 -28.79 13.75
C ALA A 726 -15.38 -29.74 13.16
N PHE A 727 -16.67 -29.47 13.38
CA PHE A 727 -17.77 -30.26 12.82
C PHE A 727 -17.86 -30.13 11.29
N GLN A 728 -17.82 -28.92 10.73
CA GLN A 728 -17.95 -28.75 9.27
C GLN A 728 -16.70 -29.19 8.47
N CYS A 729 -15.50 -29.04 9.03
CA CYS A 729 -14.30 -29.66 8.46
C CYS A 729 -14.38 -31.20 8.46
N ALA A 730 -15.08 -31.81 9.42
CA ALA A 730 -15.28 -33.26 9.49
C ALA A 730 -16.40 -33.77 8.56
N SER A 731 -17.38 -32.92 8.20
CA SER A 731 -18.46 -33.21 7.24
C SER A 731 -18.05 -32.99 5.78
N ARG A 732 -16.96 -32.25 5.51
CA ARG A 732 -16.45 -31.90 4.16
C ARG A 732 -17.45 -31.17 3.25
N SER A 733 -18.54 -30.65 3.81
CA SER A 733 -19.69 -30.11 3.05
C SER A 733 -19.52 -28.65 2.61
N VAL A 734 -18.60 -27.91 3.23
CA VAL A 734 -18.27 -26.49 2.94
C VAL A 734 -16.76 -26.32 3.03
N ASP A 735 -16.18 -25.46 2.19
CA ASP A 735 -14.75 -25.14 2.27
C ASP A 735 -14.38 -24.43 3.59
N ALA A 736 -13.23 -24.80 4.15
CA ALA A 736 -12.78 -24.30 5.45
C ALA A 736 -12.40 -22.80 5.41
N ALA A 737 -11.94 -22.27 4.27
CA ALA A 737 -11.62 -20.85 4.13
C ALA A 737 -12.89 -20.00 3.92
N GLU A 738 -13.88 -20.46 3.14
CA GLU A 738 -15.21 -19.84 3.09
C GLU A 738 -15.85 -19.81 4.49
N LEU A 739 -15.77 -20.90 5.24
CA LEU A 739 -16.30 -21.00 6.60
C LEU A 739 -15.59 -20.06 7.59
N ALA A 740 -14.25 -19.94 7.50
CA ALA A 740 -13.47 -19.06 8.38
C ALA A 740 -13.76 -17.56 8.16
N VAL A 741 -14.04 -17.15 6.92
CA VAL A 741 -14.46 -15.77 6.63
C VAL A 741 -15.87 -15.50 7.17
N LEU A 742 -16.80 -16.44 6.99
CA LEU A 742 -18.16 -16.34 7.54
C LEU A 742 -18.15 -16.30 9.07
N ALA A 743 -17.29 -17.13 9.70
CA ALA A 743 -17.05 -17.12 11.14
C ALA A 743 -16.59 -15.75 11.65
N GLN A 744 -15.52 -15.20 11.05
CA GLN A 744 -14.95 -13.92 11.47
C GLN A 744 -15.93 -12.76 11.29
N TRP A 745 -16.71 -12.75 10.20
CA TRP A 745 -17.73 -11.72 10.00
C TRP A 745 -18.84 -11.82 11.03
N ALA A 746 -19.38 -13.03 11.26
CA ALA A 746 -20.48 -13.26 12.19
C ALA A 746 -20.12 -12.97 13.66
N THR A 747 -18.87 -13.15 14.08
CA THR A 747 -18.45 -12.90 15.48
C THR A 747 -17.67 -11.59 15.68
N HIS A 748 -17.63 -10.69 14.69
CA HIS A 748 -16.73 -9.50 14.71
C HIS A 748 -15.26 -9.86 15.01
N ALA A 749 -14.80 -11.04 14.57
CA ALA A 749 -13.52 -11.66 14.89
C ALA A 749 -13.24 -11.86 16.40
N LEU A 750 -14.28 -11.85 17.25
CA LEU A 750 -14.17 -12.21 18.66
C LEU A 750 -13.79 -13.68 18.82
N VAL A 751 -12.68 -13.93 19.50
CA VAL A 751 -12.16 -15.26 19.87
C VAL A 751 -11.89 -15.33 21.38
N PRO A 752 -11.95 -16.51 22.02
CA PRO A 752 -11.70 -16.65 23.45
C PRO A 752 -10.28 -16.25 23.87
N ASP A 753 -10.13 -15.74 25.10
CA ASP A 753 -8.83 -15.60 25.77
C ASP A 753 -8.21 -16.98 26.09
N LEU A 754 -9.08 -17.97 26.29
CA LEU A 754 -8.78 -19.37 26.54
C LEU A 754 -9.86 -20.27 25.93
N THR A 755 -9.47 -21.19 25.06
CA THR A 755 -10.30 -22.36 24.69
C THR A 755 -9.80 -23.58 25.45
N VAL A 756 -10.60 -24.11 26.37
CA VAL A 756 -10.34 -25.37 27.07
C VAL A 756 -10.85 -26.51 26.20
N LEU A 757 -9.95 -27.29 25.60
CA LEU A 757 -10.29 -28.48 24.82
C LEU A 757 -10.21 -29.72 25.71
N LEU A 758 -11.37 -30.33 26.00
CA LEU A 758 -11.46 -31.62 26.66
C LEU A 758 -11.28 -32.73 25.62
N ASP A 759 -10.05 -33.21 25.47
CA ASP A 759 -9.68 -34.26 24.50
C ASP A 759 -10.07 -35.63 25.03
N LEU A 760 -10.97 -36.32 24.32
CA LEU A 760 -11.43 -37.67 24.63
C LEU A 760 -11.36 -38.55 23.36
N PRO A 761 -10.89 -39.81 23.44
CA PRO A 761 -11.01 -40.79 22.36
C PRO A 761 -12.46 -40.96 21.89
N ALA A 762 -12.64 -41.09 20.57
CA ALA A 762 -13.96 -41.10 19.92
C ALA A 762 -14.87 -42.24 20.40
N GLU A 763 -14.29 -43.40 20.77
CA GLU A 763 -15.03 -44.56 21.29
C GLU A 763 -15.57 -44.37 22.72
N LEU A 764 -14.94 -43.51 23.53
CA LEU A 764 -15.25 -43.38 24.95
C LEU A 764 -16.39 -42.38 25.23
N GLY A 765 -16.58 -41.39 24.37
CA GLY A 765 -17.64 -40.38 24.48
C GLY A 765 -19.05 -40.98 24.60
N PRO A 766 -19.48 -41.87 23.68
CA PRO A 766 -20.81 -42.49 23.73
C PRO A 766 -21.05 -43.32 24.99
N ARG A 767 -20.04 -44.10 25.43
CA ARG A 767 -20.13 -44.94 26.63
C ARG A 767 -20.36 -44.10 27.90
N ARG A 768 -19.71 -42.93 27.99
CA ARG A 768 -19.90 -41.96 29.08
C ARG A 768 -21.22 -41.21 28.96
N ALA A 769 -21.66 -40.84 27.75
CA ALA A 769 -22.96 -40.19 27.53
C ALA A 769 -24.15 -41.09 27.90
N ALA A 770 -24.01 -42.42 27.73
CA ALA A 770 -24.98 -43.42 28.17
C ALA A 770 -24.94 -43.76 29.67
N GLY A 771 -24.12 -43.06 30.48
CA GLY A 771 -24.03 -43.26 31.93
C GLY A 771 -23.21 -44.49 32.37
N GLY A 772 -22.46 -45.13 31.47
CA GLY A 772 -21.59 -46.25 31.81
C GLY A 772 -20.42 -45.85 32.73
N PRO A 773 -20.03 -46.68 33.71
CA PRO A 773 -18.92 -46.38 34.61
C PRO A 773 -17.58 -46.32 33.87
N PRO A 774 -16.63 -45.48 34.30
CA PRO A 774 -15.32 -45.35 33.66
C PRO A 774 -14.45 -46.57 33.94
N GLN A 775 -14.36 -47.49 32.98
CA GLN A 775 -13.35 -48.54 32.96
C GLN A 775 -12.17 -48.10 32.08
N LEU A 776 -10.96 -48.20 32.62
CA LEU A 776 -9.72 -47.92 31.91
C LEU A 776 -9.38 -49.09 30.95
N PRO A 777 -9.03 -48.82 29.69
CA PRO A 777 -8.36 -49.81 28.83
C PRO A 777 -7.06 -50.30 29.48
N ALA A 778 -6.81 -51.62 29.44
CA ALA A 778 -5.72 -52.27 30.17
C ALA A 778 -4.35 -52.23 29.46
N ASP A 779 -4.32 -51.64 28.26
CA ASP A 779 -3.25 -51.65 27.26
C ASP A 779 -2.42 -50.35 27.23
N ALA A 780 -2.79 -49.32 27.98
CA ALA A 780 -2.03 -48.06 28.13
C ALA A 780 -0.75 -48.19 28.98
N ARG A 781 -0.03 -49.32 28.87
CA ARG A 781 1.19 -49.66 29.63
C ARG A 781 2.23 -50.48 28.84
N ASP A 782 2.47 -50.17 27.57
CA ASP A 782 3.77 -50.46 26.94
C ASP A 782 3.94 -49.75 25.58
N GLY A 783 5.17 -49.80 25.02
CA GLY A 783 5.37 -49.72 23.57
C GLY A 783 5.65 -48.35 22.94
N ALA A 784 6.73 -47.67 23.32
CA ALA A 784 7.24 -46.52 22.55
C ALA A 784 8.34 -46.91 21.54
N ARG A 785 8.01 -47.07 20.25
CA ARG A 785 8.91 -46.93 19.07
C ARG A 785 8.26 -47.30 17.73
N ALA A 786 8.62 -46.54 16.68
CA ALA A 786 8.74 -46.97 15.26
C ALA A 786 7.47 -47.48 14.52
N ASP A 787 7.34 -47.41 13.19
CA ASP A 787 8.19 -46.79 12.16
C ASP A 787 7.34 -46.32 10.95
N ALA A 788 7.97 -45.75 9.92
CA ALA A 788 7.29 -45.26 8.71
C ALA A 788 6.96 -46.37 7.68
N VAL A 789 5.88 -46.15 6.90
CA VAL A 789 5.59 -46.84 5.63
C VAL A 789 5.15 -45.79 4.59
N THR A 790 5.49 -45.99 3.32
CA THR A 790 5.37 -44.99 2.25
C THR A 790 4.63 -45.48 1.01
N ASP A 791 3.84 -44.57 0.43
CA ASP A 791 3.59 -44.36 -1.02
C ASP A 791 2.52 -45.20 -1.77
N THR A 792 1.94 -44.54 -2.79
CA THR A 792 1.03 -45.02 -3.88
C THR A 792 -0.27 -45.74 -3.49
N ASP A 793 -1.38 -45.63 -4.26
CA ASP A 793 -1.51 -45.33 -5.70
C ASP A 793 -2.70 -44.37 -6.01
N THR A 794 -2.96 -44.17 -7.30
CA THR A 794 -3.85 -43.22 -7.96
C THR A 794 -5.27 -43.76 -8.19
N GLY A 795 -6.22 -42.85 -8.46
CA GLY A 795 -7.59 -43.22 -8.81
C GLY A 795 -8.54 -42.03 -8.84
N THR A 796 -8.73 -41.42 -10.02
CA THR A 796 -9.83 -40.47 -10.26
C THR A 796 -11.01 -41.19 -10.88
N ASP A 797 -12.20 -41.05 -10.31
CA ASP A 797 -13.39 -40.75 -11.12
C ASP A 797 -14.51 -40.13 -10.28
N THR A 798 -15.47 -39.50 -10.96
CA THR A 798 -16.61 -38.81 -10.35
C THR A 798 -17.91 -39.57 -10.51
N ASP A 799 -18.72 -39.67 -9.45
CA ASP A 799 -20.17 -39.49 -9.61
C ASP A 799 -20.81 -38.87 -8.35
N THR A 800 -22.06 -38.44 -8.51
CA THR A 800 -22.90 -37.72 -7.56
C THR A 800 -23.90 -38.66 -6.87
N GLY A 801 -24.12 -38.48 -5.57
CA GLY A 801 -25.01 -39.33 -4.78
C GLY A 801 -25.65 -38.63 -3.59
N THR A 802 -26.76 -37.90 -3.83
CA THR A 802 -27.45 -37.17 -2.76
C THR A 802 -28.50 -38.03 -2.04
N GLY A 803 -28.04 -38.73 -1.00
CA GLY A 803 -28.78 -38.96 0.25
C GLY A 803 -29.87 -40.05 0.31
N ALA A 804 -29.86 -40.80 1.41
CA ALA A 804 -31.04 -41.42 2.02
C ALA A 804 -30.79 -41.73 3.50
N ILE A 805 -31.31 -40.91 4.43
CA ILE A 805 -31.60 -41.38 5.79
C ILE A 805 -32.99 -42.01 5.72
N GLY A 806 -33.05 -43.34 5.72
CA GLY A 806 -34.29 -44.10 5.57
C GLY A 806 -34.03 -45.53 5.12
N ALA A 807 -33.81 -46.43 6.08
CA ALA A 807 -33.75 -47.87 5.88
C ALA A 807 -34.58 -48.56 6.97
N GLU A 808 -35.47 -49.47 6.56
CA GLU A 808 -36.07 -50.46 7.45
C GLU A 808 -35.03 -51.56 7.80
N PRO A 809 -35.17 -52.26 8.94
CA PRO A 809 -34.05 -53.01 9.52
C PRO A 809 -33.71 -54.31 8.77
N GLY A 810 -32.56 -54.34 8.12
CA GLY A 810 -31.78 -55.55 7.83
C GLY A 810 -30.60 -55.64 8.81
N ASP A 811 -30.32 -56.83 9.36
CA ASP A 811 -29.48 -56.97 10.58
C ASP A 811 -28.00 -56.53 10.43
N GLY A 812 -27.46 -56.47 9.22
CA GLY A 812 -26.11 -55.96 8.94
C GLY A 812 -25.92 -54.44 9.04
N SER A 813 -26.98 -53.61 8.97
CA SER A 813 -26.82 -52.15 8.79
C SER A 813 -26.31 -51.40 10.04
N GLY A 814 -26.21 -52.07 11.19
CA GLY A 814 -25.80 -51.46 12.45
C GLY A 814 -24.29 -51.24 12.58
N GLU A 815 -23.46 -52.17 12.07
CA GLU A 815 -22.00 -52.08 12.22
C GLU A 815 -21.38 -51.03 11.28
N GLU A 816 -21.80 -50.98 10.02
CA GLU A 816 -21.30 -49.99 9.05
C GLU A 816 -21.64 -48.56 9.48
N ALA A 817 -22.88 -48.30 9.90
CA ALA A 817 -23.31 -47.01 10.44
C ALA A 817 -22.56 -46.65 11.75
N GLY A 818 -22.26 -47.64 12.59
CA GLY A 818 -21.42 -47.46 13.78
C GLY A 818 -19.99 -47.05 13.42
N ALA A 819 -19.39 -47.72 12.44
CA ALA A 819 -18.03 -47.43 11.95
C ALA A 819 -17.93 -46.05 11.29
N GLU A 820 -18.89 -45.65 10.45
CA GLU A 820 -18.89 -44.31 9.85
C GLU A 820 -19.03 -43.22 10.91
N LEU A 821 -19.91 -43.40 11.89
CA LEU A 821 -20.11 -42.44 12.98
C LEU A 821 -18.87 -42.32 13.90
N LEU A 822 -18.15 -43.42 14.12
CA LEU A 822 -16.84 -43.41 14.80
C LEU A 822 -15.79 -42.66 13.96
N ALA A 823 -15.70 -42.93 12.66
CA ALA A 823 -14.80 -42.23 11.75
C ALA A 823 -15.08 -40.72 11.69
N TYR A 824 -16.35 -40.30 11.67
CA TYR A 824 -16.75 -38.89 11.77
C TYR A 824 -16.31 -38.27 13.11
N ARG A 825 -16.58 -38.93 14.24
CA ARG A 825 -16.15 -38.46 15.57
C ARG A 825 -14.62 -38.33 15.67
N SER A 826 -13.86 -39.22 15.02
CA SER A 826 -12.40 -39.11 14.91
C SER A 826 -11.99 -37.88 14.10
N ARG A 827 -12.58 -37.64 12.92
CA ARG A 827 -12.33 -36.44 12.11
C ARG A 827 -12.61 -35.14 12.86
N VAL A 828 -13.65 -35.09 13.69
CA VAL A 828 -13.96 -33.94 14.57
C VAL A 828 -12.86 -33.74 15.63
N ARG A 829 -12.42 -34.82 16.28
CA ARG A 829 -11.32 -34.79 17.27
C ARG A 829 -10.03 -34.23 16.67
N ASP A 830 -9.67 -34.70 15.48
CA ASP A 830 -8.47 -34.23 14.78
C ASP A 830 -8.61 -32.78 14.29
N GLY A 831 -9.83 -32.34 13.95
CA GLY A 831 -10.16 -30.94 13.69
C GLY A 831 -9.86 -30.03 14.89
N PHE A 832 -10.33 -30.39 16.09
CA PHE A 832 -10.01 -29.67 17.33
C PHE A 832 -8.51 -29.68 17.65
N ARG A 833 -7.83 -30.83 17.49
CA ARG A 833 -6.39 -30.96 17.73
C ARG A 833 -5.57 -30.07 16.79
N ARG A 834 -5.97 -29.94 15.52
CA ARG A 834 -5.34 -29.03 14.56
C ARG A 834 -5.46 -27.57 14.99
N LEU A 835 -6.65 -27.11 15.37
CA LEU A 835 -6.86 -25.74 15.87
C LEU A 835 -6.02 -25.45 17.13
N ALA A 836 -5.86 -26.44 18.02
CA ALA A 836 -4.99 -26.32 19.20
C ALA A 836 -3.49 -26.26 18.86
N GLN A 837 -3.06 -26.91 17.78
CA GLN A 837 -1.68 -26.82 17.25
C GLN A 837 -1.41 -25.51 16.50
N GLU A 838 -2.43 -24.94 15.85
CA GLU A 838 -2.36 -23.65 15.13
C GLU A 838 -2.36 -22.46 16.12
N GLU A 839 -3.09 -22.54 17.23
CA GLU A 839 -3.16 -21.49 18.27
C GLU A 839 -2.79 -21.97 19.70
N PRO A 840 -1.55 -22.45 19.95
CA PRO A 840 -1.16 -22.99 21.26
C PRO A 840 -1.17 -21.98 22.41
N ALA A 841 -1.23 -20.67 22.12
CA ALA A 841 -1.41 -19.63 23.13
C ALA A 841 -2.89 -19.35 23.49
N ARG A 842 -3.85 -19.81 22.68
CA ARG A 842 -5.29 -19.74 22.94
C ARG A 842 -5.80 -21.01 23.63
N TYR A 843 -5.26 -22.18 23.28
CA TYR A 843 -5.77 -23.45 23.77
C TYR A 843 -5.16 -23.90 25.11
N LEU A 844 -5.95 -24.67 25.86
CA LEU A 844 -5.49 -25.63 26.87
C LEU A 844 -6.12 -26.97 26.49
N THR A 845 -5.32 -27.94 26.06
CA THR A 845 -5.79 -29.29 25.76
C THR A 845 -5.60 -30.16 26.99
N VAL A 846 -6.71 -30.58 27.62
CA VAL A 846 -6.72 -31.43 28.81
C VAL A 846 -7.19 -32.83 28.43
N ASP A 847 -6.48 -33.87 28.87
CA ASP A 847 -6.95 -35.26 28.75
C ASP A 847 -8.22 -35.46 29.59
N ALA A 848 -9.35 -35.63 28.91
CA ALA A 848 -10.66 -35.84 29.51
C ALA A 848 -10.83 -37.26 30.10
N ASN A 849 -9.85 -38.15 29.95
CA ASN A 849 -9.88 -39.47 30.57
C ASN A 849 -9.59 -39.43 32.09
N ARG A 850 -8.89 -38.39 32.56
CA ARG A 850 -8.47 -38.18 33.96
C ARG A 850 -9.63 -37.94 34.95
N PRO A 851 -9.39 -38.03 36.28
CA PRO A 851 -10.37 -37.68 37.29
C PRO A 851 -10.93 -36.25 37.15
N ARG A 852 -12.21 -36.06 37.50
CA ARG A 852 -12.94 -34.78 37.38
C ARG A 852 -12.23 -33.64 38.12
N GLU A 853 -11.70 -33.94 39.29
CA GLU A 853 -11.02 -33.03 40.21
C GLU A 853 -9.68 -32.55 39.65
N GLU A 854 -8.93 -33.45 39.01
CA GLU A 854 -7.67 -33.12 38.33
C GLU A 854 -7.88 -32.20 37.12
N ILE A 855 -8.82 -32.58 36.25
CA ILE A 855 -9.21 -31.80 35.07
C ILE A 855 -9.63 -30.39 35.53
N HIS A 856 -10.43 -30.30 36.60
CA HIS A 856 -10.87 -29.02 37.13
C HIS A 856 -9.70 -28.19 37.72
N ALA A 857 -8.78 -28.81 38.45
CA ALA A 857 -7.63 -28.12 39.05
C ALA A 857 -6.71 -27.50 37.98
N GLU A 858 -6.50 -28.17 36.86
CA GLU A 858 -5.70 -27.69 35.73
C GLU A 858 -6.38 -26.51 35.01
N ILE A 859 -7.66 -26.65 34.68
CA ILE A 859 -8.47 -25.57 34.08
C ILE A 859 -8.46 -24.33 34.99
N ARG A 860 -8.65 -24.53 36.30
CA ARG A 860 -8.64 -23.46 37.31
C ARG A 860 -7.32 -22.70 37.32
N ALA A 861 -6.16 -23.39 37.24
CA ALA A 861 -4.85 -22.75 37.16
C ALA A 861 -4.67 -21.93 35.85
N ALA A 862 -5.11 -22.48 34.72
CA ALA A 862 -5.04 -21.81 33.42
C ALA A 862 -5.95 -20.56 33.32
N VAL A 863 -7.07 -20.55 34.06
CA VAL A 863 -7.98 -19.40 34.19
C VAL A 863 -7.46 -18.38 35.21
N ALA A 864 -7.04 -18.81 36.41
CA ALA A 864 -6.54 -17.93 37.46
C ALA A 864 -5.41 -17.01 36.95
N SER A 865 -4.40 -17.60 36.30
CA SER A 865 -3.28 -16.83 35.72
C SER A 865 -3.71 -15.82 34.65
N ARG A 866 -4.85 -16.01 33.97
CA ARG A 866 -5.41 -15.04 33.00
C ARG A 866 -6.24 -13.95 33.69
N VAL A 867 -6.95 -14.30 34.77
CA VAL A 867 -7.66 -13.34 35.63
C VAL A 867 -6.67 -12.38 36.29
N GLU A 868 -5.56 -12.89 36.83
CA GLU A 868 -4.49 -12.08 37.45
C GLU A 868 -3.84 -11.13 36.45
N ARG A 869 -3.48 -11.61 35.25
CA ARG A 869 -2.91 -10.79 34.17
C ARG A 869 -3.85 -9.69 33.64
N ARG A 870 -5.17 -9.83 33.85
CA ARG A 870 -6.19 -8.80 33.55
C ARG A 870 -6.52 -7.89 34.75
N ALA A 871 -6.08 -8.25 35.96
CA ALA A 871 -6.31 -7.46 37.18
C ALA A 871 -5.21 -6.41 37.45
N VAL A 872 -4.05 -6.52 36.79
CA VAL A 872 -3.05 -5.45 36.76
C VAL A 872 -3.63 -4.26 35.98
N PRO A 873 -3.71 -3.05 36.55
CA PRO A 873 -4.14 -1.87 35.81
C PRO A 873 -3.22 -1.62 34.62
N LEU A 874 -3.78 -1.56 33.43
CA LEU A 874 -3.10 -0.97 32.28
C LEU A 874 -2.94 0.53 32.60
N GLY A 875 -1.70 0.96 32.83
CA GLY A 875 -1.38 2.38 33.01
C GLY A 875 -1.86 3.19 31.80
N VAL A 876 -2.53 4.31 32.09
CA VAL A 876 -3.12 5.24 31.13
C VAL A 876 -2.03 6.03 30.40
#